data_AF-A0A7J8JHI5-F1
#
_entry.id   AF-A0A7J8JHI5-F1
#
_cell.length_a   1.000
_cell.length_b   1.000
_cell.length_c   1.000
_cell.angle_alpha   90.00
_cell.angle_beta   90.00
_cell.angle_gamma   90.00
#
_symmetry.space_group_name_H-M   'P 1'
#
loop_
_entity.id
_entity.type
_entity.pdbx_description
1 polymer ?
#
loop_
_entity_poly.entity_id
_entity_poly.type
_entity_poly.pdbx_seq_one_letter_code
_entity_poly.pdbx_strand_id
1 'polypeptide(L)'
;MNVLLVCLIFWLIFSIMGVNLFAGKFYHCINTTNGEMFEISDVNNHSDCLNLIERNETARWKNVKVNFDNVGFGYLSLLQVATFKGWMDIMYAAVDSRNVELQPKYEENLYMYLYFVIFIIFGSFFTLNLFIGVIIDNFNQQKKKFGGQDIFMTEEQKKYYNAMKKLGSKKPQKPIPRPGNKFQGMVFDFVTRQVFDISIMILICLNMVTMMVETDDQSEYVTNILSRINLVFIVLFTGECVLKLISLRHYYFTIGWNIFDFVVVILSIVGMFLAELIEKYFVSPTLFRVIRLARIGRILRLIKGAKGIRTLLFALMMSLPALFNIGLLLFLVMFIYAIFGMSNFAYVKREVGIDDMFNFETFGNSMICLFQITTSAGWDGLLAPILNSGPPDCDPNKVNPGSSVKGDCGNPSVGIFFFVSYIIISFLVVVNMYIAVILENFSVATEESAEPLSEDDFEMFYEVWEKFDPDATQFMEFEKLSQFAAALEPPLNLPQPNKLQLIAMDLPMVSGDRIHCLDILFAFTKRVLGESGEMDALRIQMEERFMASNPSKVSYQPITTTLKRKQEEVSAVIIQRAYRRHLLKRTVKQASFIYNKNKIKGGTNLLVKEDMLIDRINENSITEKTDLTMSTAACPPSYDRVTKPIVEKHEQEGKDEKAKGK
;
A
#
# COMPACT_ATOMS: atom_id res chain seq x y z
N MET A 1 -20.15 -18.85 15.30
CA MET A 1 -20.92 -19.58 16.33
C MET A 1 -20.03 -20.38 17.27
N ASN A 2 -19.22 -21.34 16.79
CA ASN A 2 -18.36 -22.16 17.66
C ASN A 2 -17.44 -21.33 18.58
N VAL A 3 -16.77 -20.31 18.04
CA VAL A 3 -15.90 -19.43 18.85
C VAL A 3 -16.70 -18.67 19.90
N LEU A 4 -17.86 -18.12 19.53
CA LEU A 4 -18.74 -17.43 20.47
C LEU A 4 -19.16 -18.33 21.63
N LEU A 5 -19.48 -19.60 21.36
CA LEU A 5 -19.86 -20.58 22.39
C LEU A 5 -18.68 -20.90 23.32
N VAL A 6 -17.46 -21.05 22.78
CA VAL A 6 -16.25 -21.21 23.59
C VAL A 6 -16.01 -19.99 24.46
N CYS A 7 -16.13 -18.77 23.92
CA CYS A 7 -16.00 -17.53 24.68
C CYS A 7 -17.06 -17.43 25.78
N LEU A 8 -18.32 -17.75 25.50
CA LEU A 8 -19.39 -17.71 26.48
C LEU A 8 -19.16 -18.71 27.62
N ILE A 9 -18.77 -19.95 27.33
CA ILE A 9 -18.45 -20.95 28.35
C ILE A 9 -17.25 -20.49 29.19
N PHE A 10 -16.21 -19.94 28.55
CA PHE A 10 -15.03 -19.46 29.25
C PHE A 10 -15.37 -18.27 30.17
N TRP A 11 -16.13 -17.31 29.68
CA TRP A 11 -16.60 -16.15 30.46
C TRP A 11 -17.57 -16.56 31.57
N LEU A 12 -18.31 -17.66 31.42
CA LEU A 12 -19.19 -18.18 32.46
C LEU A 12 -18.42 -18.52 33.73
N ILE A 13 -17.23 -19.13 33.59
CA ILE A 13 -16.37 -19.50 34.73
C ILE A 13 -15.96 -18.24 35.50
N PHE A 14 -15.50 -17.21 34.78
CA PHE A 14 -15.12 -15.94 35.40
C PHE A 14 -16.32 -15.19 35.99
N SER A 15 -17.48 -15.27 35.35
CA SER A 15 -18.70 -14.63 35.85
C SER A 15 -19.19 -15.28 37.13
N ILE A 16 -19.21 -16.61 37.23
CA ILE A 16 -19.59 -17.33 38.46
C ILE A 16 -18.57 -17.03 39.58
N MET A 17 -17.28 -17.04 39.25
CA MET A 17 -16.23 -16.65 40.20
C MET A 17 -16.39 -15.21 40.68
N GLY A 18 -16.70 -14.27 39.78
CA GLY A 18 -16.94 -12.86 40.10
C GLY A 18 -18.17 -12.67 40.99
N VAL A 19 -19.28 -13.37 40.72
CA VAL A 19 -20.47 -13.37 41.57
C VAL A 19 -20.12 -13.85 42.99
N ASN A 20 -19.36 -14.94 43.11
CA ASN A 20 -18.97 -15.45 44.43
C ASN A 20 -18.05 -14.47 45.20
N LEU A 21 -17.22 -13.70 44.50
CA LEU A 21 -16.28 -12.76 45.12
C LEU A 21 -16.95 -11.42 45.49
N PHE A 22 -17.85 -10.91 44.65
CA PHE A 22 -18.28 -9.51 44.68
C PHE A 22 -19.79 -9.29 44.84
N ALA A 23 -20.64 -10.31 44.72
CA ALA A 23 -22.09 -10.14 44.82
C ALA A 23 -22.50 -9.49 46.15
N GLY A 24 -23.33 -8.44 46.07
CA GLY A 24 -23.81 -7.69 47.24
C GLY A 24 -22.76 -6.79 47.91
N LYS A 25 -21.52 -6.71 47.40
CA LYS A 25 -20.44 -5.91 48.03
C LYS A 25 -20.20 -4.53 47.40
N PHE A 26 -20.86 -4.22 46.28
CA PHE A 26 -20.68 -2.93 45.57
C PHE A 26 -21.62 -1.82 46.06
N TYR A 27 -22.36 -2.08 47.12
CA TYR A 27 -23.20 -1.08 47.74
C TYR A 27 -22.38 -0.09 48.56
N HIS A 28 -22.76 1.18 48.50
CA HIS A 28 -22.12 2.25 49.24
C HIS A 28 -23.13 3.36 49.59
N CYS A 29 -22.89 4.05 50.70
CA CYS A 29 -23.67 5.20 51.12
C CYS A 29 -23.10 6.46 50.47
N ILE A 30 -23.94 7.21 49.76
CA ILE A 30 -23.58 8.49 49.13
C ILE A 30 -24.42 9.64 49.68
N ASN A 31 -23.84 10.84 49.65
CA ASN A 31 -24.59 12.07 49.86
C ASN A 31 -25.37 12.44 48.58
N THR A 32 -26.69 12.62 48.67
CA THR A 32 -27.54 12.89 47.50
C THR A 32 -27.35 14.28 46.91
N THR A 33 -26.80 15.25 47.64
CA THR A 33 -26.53 16.60 47.11
C THR A 33 -25.22 16.68 46.34
N ASN A 34 -24.19 16.02 46.84
CA ASN A 34 -22.82 16.13 46.29
C ASN A 34 -22.43 14.91 45.44
N GLY A 35 -23.12 13.79 45.59
CA GLY A 35 -22.79 12.51 44.94
C GLY A 35 -21.55 11.81 45.51
N GLU A 36 -20.92 12.38 46.54
CA GLU A 36 -19.72 11.84 47.17
C GLU A 36 -20.05 10.69 48.14
N MET A 37 -19.13 9.73 48.24
CA MET A 37 -19.23 8.60 49.15
C MET A 37 -18.86 9.03 50.58
N PHE A 38 -19.65 8.61 51.57
CA PHE A 38 -19.35 8.89 52.98
C PHE A 38 -18.08 8.16 53.44
N GLU A 39 -17.30 8.83 54.30
CA GLU A 39 -16.17 8.21 54.97
C GLU A 39 -16.63 7.17 56.00
N ILE A 40 -15.77 6.18 56.26
CA ILE A 40 -16.08 5.05 57.17
C ILE A 40 -16.17 5.48 58.63
N SER A 41 -15.52 6.60 58.98
CA SER A 41 -15.66 7.25 60.28
C SER A 41 -17.10 7.64 60.58
N ASP A 42 -17.85 8.07 59.56
CA ASP A 42 -19.21 8.57 59.69
C ASP A 42 -20.25 7.46 59.46
N VAL A 43 -20.00 6.59 58.47
CA VAL A 43 -20.90 5.48 58.10
C VAL A 43 -20.09 4.21 57.86
N ASN A 44 -20.19 3.23 58.76
CA ASN A 44 -19.43 1.99 58.63
C ASN A 44 -20.25 0.84 58.00
N ASN A 45 -21.57 0.82 58.21
CA ASN A 45 -22.45 -0.23 57.68
C ASN A 45 -23.77 0.33 57.10
N HIS A 46 -24.54 -0.55 56.47
CA HIS A 46 -25.85 -0.22 55.91
C HIS A 46 -26.83 0.35 56.95
N SER A 47 -26.86 -0.20 58.16
CA SER A 47 -27.73 0.28 59.25
C SER A 47 -27.43 1.71 59.66
N ASP A 48 -26.15 2.11 59.68
CA ASP A 48 -25.71 3.48 59.96
C ASP A 48 -26.22 4.43 58.87
N CYS A 49 -26.11 4.03 57.60
CA CYS A 49 -26.65 4.80 56.47
C CYS A 49 -28.18 4.95 56.57
N LEU A 50 -28.90 3.88 56.94
CA LEU A 50 -30.35 3.93 57.16
C LEU A 50 -30.73 4.87 58.31
N ASN A 51 -29.96 4.88 59.41
CA ASN A 51 -30.19 5.80 60.52
C ASN A 51 -30.06 7.27 60.10
N LEU A 52 -29.15 7.60 59.17
CA LEU A 52 -29.04 8.96 58.61
C LEU A 52 -30.26 9.30 57.73
N ILE A 53 -30.76 8.34 56.96
CA ILE A 53 -31.97 8.50 56.14
C ILE A 53 -33.20 8.74 57.03
N GLU A 54 -33.35 7.99 58.12
CA GLU A 54 -34.44 8.17 59.08
C GLU A 54 -34.39 9.54 59.80
N ARG A 55 -33.18 10.12 59.94
CA ARG A 55 -32.97 11.48 60.48
C ARG A 55 -33.22 12.59 59.45
N ASN A 56 -33.72 12.26 58.26
CA ASN A 56 -33.90 13.16 57.12
C ASN A 56 -32.59 13.82 56.63
N GLU A 57 -31.45 13.17 56.84
CA GLU A 57 -30.20 13.61 56.22
C GLU A 57 -30.12 13.14 54.75
N THR A 58 -29.31 13.82 53.94
CA THR A 58 -29.19 13.59 52.49
C THR A 58 -28.32 12.36 52.18
N ALA A 59 -28.65 11.20 52.75
CA ALA A 59 -27.94 9.94 52.52
C ALA A 59 -28.73 9.00 51.60
N ARG A 60 -28.02 8.16 50.83
CA ARG A 60 -28.62 7.09 50.04
C ARG A 60 -27.69 5.89 49.95
N TRP A 61 -28.20 4.72 50.32
CA TRP A 61 -27.54 3.45 50.03
C TRP A 61 -27.76 3.07 48.57
N LYS A 62 -26.70 3.10 47.77
CA LYS A 62 -26.76 2.94 46.31
C LYS A 62 -25.84 1.79 45.88
N ASN A 63 -26.31 1.00 44.92
CA ASN A 63 -25.49 0.01 44.23
C ASN A 63 -24.86 0.59 42.97
N VAL A 64 -23.70 0.09 42.59
CA VAL A 64 -23.12 0.36 41.26
C VAL A 64 -24.03 -0.24 40.19
N LYS A 65 -24.31 0.53 39.12
CA LYS A 65 -25.29 0.16 38.07
C LYS A 65 -24.89 -1.13 37.32
N VAL A 66 -23.60 -1.34 37.08
CA VAL A 66 -23.03 -2.54 36.45
C VAL A 66 -22.21 -3.27 37.50
N ASN A 67 -22.64 -4.47 37.87
CA ASN A 67 -22.11 -5.19 39.04
C ASN A 67 -22.07 -6.71 38.82
N PHE A 68 -21.72 -7.46 39.88
CA PHE A 68 -21.64 -8.92 39.89
C PHE A 68 -22.73 -9.59 40.74
N ASP A 69 -23.90 -8.96 40.93
CA ASP A 69 -24.96 -9.52 41.78
C ASP A 69 -25.61 -10.78 41.17
N ASN A 70 -25.59 -10.89 39.85
CA ASN A 70 -26.00 -12.09 39.14
C ASN A 70 -25.12 -12.36 37.93
N VAL A 71 -25.21 -13.57 37.38
CA VAL A 71 -24.39 -14.00 36.24
C VAL A 71 -24.63 -13.12 35.01
N GLY A 72 -25.86 -12.64 34.78
CA GLY A 72 -26.18 -11.76 33.65
C GLY A 72 -25.47 -10.40 33.71
N PHE A 73 -25.53 -9.71 34.84
CA PHE A 73 -24.76 -8.48 35.07
C PHE A 73 -23.25 -8.75 35.17
N GLY A 74 -22.85 -9.93 35.63
CA GLY A 74 -21.47 -10.41 35.56
C GLY A 74 -20.94 -10.44 34.12
N TYR A 75 -21.72 -10.97 33.16
CA TYR A 75 -21.36 -10.90 31.74
C TYR A 75 -21.23 -9.46 31.22
N LEU A 76 -22.13 -8.56 31.62
CA LEU A 76 -22.06 -7.15 31.22
C LEU A 76 -20.81 -6.46 31.81
N SER A 77 -20.49 -6.74 33.07
CA SER A 77 -19.29 -6.25 33.75
C SER A 77 -18.02 -6.78 33.07
N LEU A 78 -17.97 -8.07 32.76
CA LEU A 78 -16.84 -8.67 32.05
C LEU A 78 -16.71 -8.15 30.61
N LEU A 79 -17.82 -7.78 29.94
CA LEU A 79 -17.78 -7.14 28.63
C LEU A 79 -17.16 -5.74 28.69
N GLN A 80 -17.50 -4.95 29.72
CA GLN A 80 -16.88 -3.64 29.97
C GLN A 80 -15.36 -3.77 30.22
N VAL A 81 -14.96 -4.75 31.02
CA VAL A 81 -13.53 -5.06 31.23
C VAL A 81 -12.85 -5.54 29.95
N ALA A 82 -13.48 -6.42 29.18
CA ALA A 82 -12.90 -6.98 27.96
C ALA A 82 -12.72 -5.95 26.84
N THR A 83 -13.62 -4.95 26.77
CA THR A 83 -13.55 -3.83 25.81
C THR A 83 -12.71 -2.65 26.33
N PHE A 84 -12.26 -2.70 27.59
CA PHE A 84 -11.56 -1.61 28.28
C PHE A 84 -12.35 -0.29 28.33
N LYS A 85 -13.67 -0.38 28.56
CA LYS A 85 -14.59 0.77 28.65
C LYS A 85 -15.50 0.58 29.86
N GLY A 86 -15.56 1.55 30.77
CA GLY A 86 -16.23 1.40 32.07
C GLY A 86 -15.52 0.45 33.06
N TRP A 87 -14.37 -0.12 32.67
CA TRP A 87 -13.63 -1.10 33.46
C TRP A 87 -13.06 -0.54 34.77
N MET A 88 -12.76 0.76 34.80
CA MET A 88 -12.21 1.44 35.98
C MET A 88 -13.21 1.47 37.14
N ASP A 89 -14.46 1.86 36.89
CA ASP A 89 -15.50 1.93 37.92
C ASP A 89 -15.77 0.57 38.57
N ILE A 90 -15.76 -0.50 37.77
CA ILE A 90 -15.90 -1.88 38.24
C ILE A 90 -14.70 -2.30 39.09
N MET A 91 -13.49 -1.95 38.66
CA MET A 91 -12.26 -2.33 39.35
C MET A 91 -12.10 -1.60 40.68
N TYR A 92 -12.42 -0.30 40.73
CA TYR A 92 -12.43 0.46 41.97
C TYR A 92 -13.44 -0.11 42.96
N ALA A 93 -14.69 -0.38 42.52
CA ALA A 93 -15.70 -1.01 43.36
C ALA A 93 -15.25 -2.39 43.90
N ALA A 94 -14.52 -3.18 43.10
CA ALA A 94 -14.02 -4.49 43.50
C ALA A 94 -12.88 -4.41 44.53
N VAL A 95 -11.95 -3.47 44.34
CA VAL A 95 -10.78 -3.30 45.22
C VAL A 95 -11.16 -2.66 46.55
N ASP A 96 -12.15 -1.77 46.54
CA ASP A 96 -12.64 -1.11 47.75
C ASP A 96 -13.63 -1.99 48.54
N SER A 97 -14.07 -3.11 47.94
CA SER A 97 -15.07 -3.99 48.54
C SER A 97 -14.55 -4.71 49.79
N ARG A 98 -15.39 -4.73 50.84
CA ARG A 98 -15.13 -5.41 52.12
C ARG A 98 -15.99 -6.66 52.26
N ASN A 99 -17.18 -6.51 52.83
CA ASN A 99 -18.20 -7.54 52.96
C ASN A 99 -19.57 -6.97 52.60
N VAL A 100 -20.55 -7.86 52.48
CA VAL A 100 -21.95 -7.48 52.25
C VAL A 100 -22.43 -6.59 53.41
N GLU A 101 -23.21 -5.56 53.08
CA GLU A 101 -23.75 -4.55 54.02
C GLU A 101 -22.70 -3.66 54.74
N LEU A 102 -21.42 -3.73 54.38
CA LEU A 102 -20.39 -2.82 54.91
C LEU A 102 -20.06 -1.73 53.90
N GLN A 103 -19.78 -0.51 54.40
CA GLN A 103 -19.29 0.58 53.56
C GLN A 103 -17.90 0.19 52.99
N PRO A 104 -17.66 0.36 51.68
CA PRO A 104 -16.38 0.07 51.07
C PRO A 104 -15.30 1.01 51.59
N LYS A 105 -14.07 0.52 51.59
CA LYS A 105 -12.89 1.24 52.05
C LYS A 105 -11.85 1.28 50.96
N TYR A 106 -11.33 2.48 50.71
CA TYR A 106 -10.29 2.70 49.73
C TYR A 106 -9.16 1.66 49.87
N GLU A 107 -8.97 0.88 48.81
CA GLU A 107 -7.93 -0.13 48.64
C GLU A 107 -7.80 -1.20 49.74
N GLU A 108 -8.89 -1.55 50.43
CA GLU A 108 -8.83 -2.61 51.46
C GLU A 108 -8.50 -4.00 50.86
N ASN A 109 -9.02 -4.32 49.68
CA ASN A 109 -8.84 -5.62 49.03
C ASN A 109 -8.02 -5.52 47.74
N LEU A 110 -6.79 -5.01 47.86
CA LEU A 110 -5.86 -4.73 46.76
C LEU A 110 -5.56 -5.96 45.88
N TYR A 111 -5.59 -7.18 46.43
CA TYR A 111 -5.34 -8.40 45.65
C TYR A 111 -6.39 -8.68 44.57
N MET A 112 -7.57 -8.05 44.61
CA MET A 112 -8.61 -8.23 43.61
C MET A 112 -8.22 -7.71 42.22
N TYR A 113 -7.19 -6.84 42.12
CA TYR A 113 -6.58 -6.51 40.82
C TYR A 113 -6.13 -7.75 40.04
N LEU A 114 -5.65 -8.79 40.74
CA LEU A 114 -5.20 -10.04 40.10
C LEU A 114 -6.34 -10.75 39.36
N TYR A 115 -7.57 -10.70 39.87
CA TYR A 115 -8.74 -11.27 39.19
C TYR A 115 -8.92 -10.66 37.80
N PHE A 116 -8.87 -9.32 37.70
CA PHE A 116 -9.04 -8.62 36.43
C PHE A 116 -7.85 -8.80 35.49
N VAL A 117 -6.62 -8.81 36.00
CA VAL A 117 -5.43 -9.08 35.19
C VAL A 117 -5.50 -10.47 34.55
N ILE A 118 -5.85 -11.50 35.34
CA ILE A 118 -6.03 -12.87 34.83
C ILE A 118 -7.15 -12.91 33.78
N PHE A 119 -8.28 -12.24 34.05
CA PHE A 119 -9.37 -12.16 33.08
C PHE A 119 -8.96 -11.42 31.79
N ILE A 120 -8.19 -10.34 31.86
CA ILE A 120 -7.74 -9.62 30.66
C ILE A 120 -6.84 -10.50 29.79
N ILE A 121 -5.92 -11.25 30.41
CA ILE A 121 -5.02 -12.17 29.69
C ILE A 121 -5.84 -13.29 29.01
N PHE A 122 -6.66 -14.01 29.76
CA PHE A 122 -7.35 -15.18 29.22
C PHE A 122 -8.68 -14.89 28.54
N GLY A 123 -9.46 -13.99 29.13
CA GLY A 123 -10.82 -13.64 28.72
C GLY A 123 -10.90 -12.60 27.61
N SER A 124 -9.90 -11.73 27.45
CA SER A 124 -9.84 -10.72 26.36
C SER A 124 -8.74 -11.04 25.34
N PHE A 125 -7.46 -11.11 25.73
CA PHE A 125 -6.37 -11.26 24.78
C PHE A 125 -6.43 -12.60 24.00
N PHE A 126 -6.54 -13.74 24.69
CA PHE A 126 -6.62 -15.04 24.01
C PHE A 126 -7.93 -15.24 23.23
N THR A 127 -9.07 -14.80 23.77
CA THR A 127 -10.38 -14.94 23.08
C THR A 127 -10.45 -14.08 21.82
N LEU A 128 -9.98 -12.84 21.87
CA LEU A 128 -9.91 -11.94 20.73
C LEU A 128 -8.97 -12.51 19.66
N ASN A 129 -7.79 -13.01 20.05
CA ASN A 129 -6.86 -13.64 19.11
C ASN A 129 -7.45 -14.90 18.46
N LEU A 130 -8.14 -15.75 19.23
CA LEU A 130 -8.84 -16.92 18.69
C LEU A 130 -9.93 -16.49 17.70
N PHE A 131 -10.69 -15.45 18.04
CA PHE A 131 -11.75 -14.92 17.19
C PHE A 131 -11.22 -14.38 15.86
N ILE A 132 -10.19 -13.53 15.90
CA ILE A 132 -9.53 -13.02 14.69
C ILE A 132 -8.95 -14.17 13.87
N GLY A 133 -8.27 -15.13 14.51
CA GLY A 133 -7.66 -16.28 13.82
C GLY A 133 -8.68 -17.13 13.06
N VAL A 134 -9.82 -17.45 13.69
CA VAL A 134 -10.88 -18.24 13.04
C VAL A 134 -11.57 -17.46 11.91
N ILE A 135 -11.78 -16.15 12.06
CA ILE A 135 -12.37 -15.35 10.98
C ILE A 135 -11.42 -15.27 9.78
N ILE A 136 -10.12 -15.04 10.00
CA ILE A 136 -9.12 -15.02 8.93
C ILE A 136 -9.07 -16.36 8.20
N ASP A 137 -9.03 -17.47 8.95
CA ASP A 137 -9.00 -18.80 8.34
C ASP A 137 -10.29 -19.09 7.55
N ASN A 138 -11.46 -18.77 8.11
CA ASN A 138 -12.73 -18.92 7.41
C ASN A 138 -12.77 -18.07 6.13
N PHE A 139 -12.29 -16.82 6.21
CA PHE A 139 -12.22 -15.92 5.07
C PHE A 139 -11.30 -16.47 3.97
N ASN A 140 -10.11 -16.97 4.34
CA ASN A 140 -9.19 -17.61 3.40
C ASN A 140 -9.80 -18.87 2.75
N GLN A 141 -10.54 -19.67 3.51
CA GLN A 141 -11.27 -20.82 2.96
C GLN A 141 -12.37 -20.38 1.98
N GLN A 142 -13.13 -19.33 2.30
CA GLN A 142 -14.12 -18.77 1.37
C GLN A 142 -13.47 -18.22 0.11
N LYS A 143 -12.34 -17.50 0.23
CA LYS A 143 -11.58 -17.00 -0.90
C LYS A 143 -11.15 -18.15 -1.83
N LYS A 144 -10.64 -19.25 -1.26
CA LYS A 144 -10.30 -20.47 -2.03
C LYS A 144 -11.51 -21.09 -2.72
N LYS A 145 -12.68 -21.18 -2.06
CA LYS A 145 -13.90 -21.76 -2.65
C LYS A 145 -14.41 -20.96 -3.86
N PHE A 146 -14.30 -19.63 -3.82
CA PHE A 146 -14.68 -18.76 -4.93
C PHE A 146 -13.56 -18.57 -5.98
N GLY A 147 -12.60 -19.51 -6.05
CA GLY A 147 -11.56 -19.53 -7.09
C GLY A 147 -10.42 -18.53 -6.87
N GLY A 148 -10.15 -18.15 -5.62
CA GLY A 148 -9.03 -17.26 -5.26
C GLY A 148 -9.27 -15.77 -5.50
N GLN A 149 -10.45 -15.40 -6.02
CA GLN A 149 -10.82 -14.01 -6.27
C GLN A 149 -11.37 -13.32 -5.02
N ASP A 150 -11.27 -11.99 -4.98
CA ASP A 150 -11.83 -11.22 -3.87
C ASP A 150 -13.35 -11.31 -3.79
N ILE A 151 -13.82 -11.47 -2.54
CA ILE A 151 -15.19 -11.81 -2.17
C ILE A 151 -16.06 -10.55 -2.01
N PHE A 152 -15.43 -9.42 -1.67
CA PHE A 152 -16.12 -8.18 -1.33
C PHE A 152 -16.38 -7.27 -2.53
N MET A 153 -15.98 -7.63 -3.75
CA MET A 153 -16.13 -6.79 -4.94
C MET A 153 -17.18 -7.36 -5.90
N THR A 154 -17.99 -6.46 -6.47
CA THR A 154 -18.92 -6.80 -7.57
C THR A 154 -18.17 -7.09 -8.87
N GLU A 155 -18.81 -7.73 -9.84
CA GLU A 155 -18.19 -8.02 -11.15
C GLU A 155 -17.76 -6.75 -11.91
N GLU A 156 -18.50 -5.67 -11.80
CA GLU A 156 -18.12 -4.36 -12.39
C GLU A 156 -16.94 -3.74 -11.67
N GLN A 157 -16.92 -3.78 -10.33
CA GLN A 157 -15.79 -3.31 -9.53
C GLN A 157 -14.52 -4.12 -9.84
N LYS A 158 -14.64 -5.43 -10.08
CA LYS A 158 -13.52 -6.27 -10.52
C LYS A 158 -12.95 -5.82 -11.87
N LYS A 159 -13.81 -5.42 -12.82
CA LYS A 159 -13.34 -4.85 -14.11
C LYS A 159 -12.55 -3.56 -13.88
N TYR A 160 -13.06 -2.68 -13.02
CA TYR A 160 -12.37 -1.43 -12.65
C TYR A 160 -11.05 -1.71 -11.92
N TYR A 161 -11.05 -2.60 -10.93
CA TYR A 161 -9.86 -3.06 -10.22
C TYR A 161 -8.80 -3.60 -11.19
N ASN A 162 -9.18 -4.46 -12.13
CA ASN A 162 -8.27 -5.00 -13.14
C ASN A 162 -7.72 -3.90 -14.08
N ALA A 163 -8.52 -2.89 -14.41
CA ALA A 163 -8.05 -1.73 -15.17
C ALA A 163 -7.08 -0.87 -14.35
N MET A 164 -7.33 -0.70 -13.05
CA MET A 164 -6.47 0.06 -12.13
C MET A 164 -5.17 -0.68 -11.84
N LYS A 165 -5.20 -2.01 -11.70
CA LYS A 165 -4.01 -2.88 -11.64
C LYS A 165 -3.14 -2.69 -12.88
N LYS A 166 -3.76 -2.70 -14.07
CA LYS A 166 -3.09 -2.41 -15.36
C LYS A 166 -2.62 -0.95 -15.53
N LEU A 167 -3.10 -0.02 -14.70
CA LEU A 167 -2.65 1.37 -14.68
C LEU A 167 -1.47 1.57 -13.71
N GLY A 168 -1.42 0.76 -12.63
CA GLY A 168 -0.23 0.56 -11.80
C GLY A 168 0.94 0.05 -12.62
N SER A 169 0.65 -0.84 -13.59
CA SER A 169 1.53 -1.22 -14.70
C SER A 169 1.93 -0.04 -15.56
N LYS A 170 3.01 0.62 -15.16
CA LYS A 170 3.58 1.74 -15.89
C LYS A 170 3.93 1.30 -17.31
N LYS A 171 3.24 1.90 -18.28
CA LYS A 171 3.62 1.79 -19.69
C LYS A 171 4.79 2.74 -19.95
N PRO A 172 5.80 2.33 -20.75
CA PRO A 172 6.82 3.26 -21.21
C PRO A 172 6.13 4.40 -21.97
N GLN A 173 6.22 5.61 -21.43
CA GLN A 173 5.72 6.81 -22.09
C GLN A 173 6.76 7.27 -23.09
N LYS A 174 6.33 7.66 -24.30
CA LYS A 174 7.27 8.25 -25.27
C LYS A 174 7.95 9.47 -24.62
N PRO A 175 9.26 9.65 -24.82
CA PRO A 175 9.97 10.78 -24.27
C PRO A 175 9.39 12.05 -24.85
N ILE A 176 9.24 13.07 -24.01
CA ILE A 176 8.69 14.35 -24.44
C ILE A 176 9.67 14.98 -25.41
N PRO A 177 9.27 15.27 -26.67
CA PRO A 177 10.20 15.76 -27.68
C PRO A 177 10.76 17.12 -27.30
N ARG A 178 12.08 17.27 -27.45
CA ARG A 178 12.76 18.54 -27.17
C ARG A 178 12.23 19.64 -28.10
N PRO A 179 11.87 20.82 -27.57
CA PRO A 179 11.42 21.92 -28.40
C PRO A 179 12.52 22.42 -29.34
N GLY A 180 12.20 22.64 -30.62
CA GLY A 180 13.18 23.08 -31.63
C GLY A 180 13.74 24.50 -31.42
N ASN A 181 13.05 25.34 -30.66
CA ASN A 181 13.51 26.71 -30.36
C ASN A 181 14.66 26.67 -29.35
N LYS A 182 15.80 27.31 -29.67
CA LYS A 182 17.00 27.30 -28.81
C LYS A 182 16.71 27.75 -27.36
N PHE A 183 15.92 28.81 -27.17
CA PHE A 183 15.58 29.31 -25.84
C PHE A 183 14.70 28.32 -25.06
N GLN A 184 13.65 27.78 -25.67
CA GLN A 184 12.80 26.77 -25.04
C GLN A 184 13.55 25.46 -24.79
N GLY A 185 14.50 25.11 -25.67
CA GLY A 185 15.38 23.96 -25.51
C GLY A 185 16.29 24.10 -24.30
N MET A 186 16.87 25.29 -24.06
CA MET A 186 17.65 25.54 -22.83
C MET A 186 16.79 25.43 -21.57
N VAL A 187 15.57 25.97 -21.59
CA VAL A 187 14.62 25.85 -20.46
C VAL A 187 14.22 24.39 -20.23
N PHE A 188 13.99 23.63 -21.30
CA PHE A 188 13.72 22.20 -21.23
C PHE A 188 14.90 21.44 -20.61
N ASP A 189 16.12 21.68 -21.09
CA ASP A 189 17.32 21.02 -20.57
C ASP A 189 17.59 21.39 -19.10
N PHE A 190 17.18 22.57 -18.64
CA PHE A 190 17.27 22.99 -17.24
C PHE A 190 16.22 22.31 -16.35
N VAL A 191 14.95 22.30 -16.78
CA VAL A 191 13.82 21.75 -16.01
C VAL A 191 13.93 20.22 -15.89
N THR A 192 14.45 19.53 -16.91
CA THR A 192 14.58 18.06 -16.92
C THR A 192 15.77 17.55 -16.10
N ARG A 193 16.66 18.44 -15.61
CA ARG A 193 17.79 18.02 -14.76
C ARG A 193 17.29 17.59 -13.39
N GLN A 194 17.85 16.49 -12.87
CA GLN A 194 17.54 15.98 -11.54
C GLN A 194 17.86 16.99 -10.41
N VAL A 195 18.84 17.88 -10.61
CA VAL A 195 19.16 18.96 -9.66
C VAL A 195 17.97 19.91 -9.49
N PHE A 196 17.22 20.21 -10.56
CA PHE A 196 16.03 21.06 -10.49
C PHE A 196 14.96 20.38 -9.64
N ASP A 197 14.65 19.11 -9.90
CA ASP A 197 13.66 18.36 -9.12
C ASP A 197 14.05 18.23 -7.64
N ILE A 198 15.33 17.97 -7.32
CA ILE A 198 15.82 17.93 -5.93
C ILE A 198 15.69 19.31 -5.25
N SER A 199 15.98 20.40 -5.97
CA SER A 199 15.86 21.75 -5.41
C SER A 199 14.41 22.10 -5.05
N ILE A 200 13.45 21.72 -5.90
CA ILE A 200 12.01 21.89 -5.64
C ILE A 200 11.58 21.04 -4.45
N MET A 201 12.09 19.81 -4.34
CA MET A 201 11.82 18.95 -3.18
C MET A 201 12.29 19.59 -1.86
N ILE A 202 13.49 20.19 -1.85
CA ILE A 202 14.00 20.92 -0.68
C ILE A 202 13.12 22.12 -0.35
N LEU A 203 12.68 22.89 -1.34
CA LEU A 203 11.78 24.03 -1.17
C LEU A 203 10.43 23.62 -0.55
N ILE A 204 9.90 22.46 -0.93
CA ILE A 204 8.68 21.90 -0.33
C ILE A 204 8.90 21.56 1.14
N CYS A 205 10.02 20.92 1.48
CA CYS A 205 10.38 20.62 2.87
C CYS A 205 10.53 21.90 3.71
N LEU A 206 11.19 22.93 3.17
CA LEU A 206 11.31 24.23 3.84
C LEU A 206 9.93 24.88 4.05
N ASN A 207 9.04 24.82 3.05
CA ASN A 207 7.68 25.33 3.20
C ASN A 207 6.88 24.56 4.28
N MET A 208 7.05 23.24 4.37
CA MET A 208 6.45 22.44 5.44
C MET A 208 6.94 22.90 6.82
N VAL A 209 8.25 23.10 7.01
CA VAL A 209 8.81 23.61 8.27
C VAL A 209 8.18 24.95 8.65
N THR A 210 7.95 25.85 7.70
CA THR A 210 7.28 27.13 8.00
C THR A 210 5.84 26.98 8.48
N MET A 211 5.12 25.95 8.05
CA MET A 211 3.77 25.66 8.55
C MET A 211 3.80 25.10 9.99
N MET A 212 4.87 24.36 10.36
CA MET A 212 5.03 23.82 11.71
C MET A 212 5.37 24.88 12.76
N VAL A 213 5.80 26.08 12.34
CA VAL A 213 6.12 27.21 13.23
C VAL A 213 4.87 28.02 13.62
N GLU A 214 3.73 27.86 12.91
CA GLU A 214 2.48 28.57 13.25
C GLU A 214 1.95 28.12 14.63
N THR A 215 1.67 29.06 15.54
CA THR A 215 1.08 28.81 16.87
C THR A 215 -0.23 29.60 17.08
N ASP A 216 -1.06 29.14 18.03
CA ASP A 216 -2.44 29.63 18.26
C ASP A 216 -2.50 31.11 18.73
N ASP A 217 -1.48 31.59 19.45
CA ASP A 217 -1.38 32.98 19.93
C ASP A 217 -0.03 33.64 19.53
N GLN A 218 0.28 33.62 18.25
CA GLN A 218 1.48 34.28 17.73
C GLN A 218 1.31 35.80 17.59
N SER A 219 2.40 36.54 17.84
CA SER A 219 2.39 38.00 17.68
C SER A 219 2.17 38.39 16.22
N GLU A 220 1.54 39.55 15.99
CA GLU A 220 1.32 40.09 14.63
C GLU A 220 2.62 40.19 13.82
N TYR A 221 3.74 40.44 14.50
CA TYR A 221 5.07 40.45 13.88
C TYR A 221 5.42 39.08 13.28
N VAL A 222 5.24 38.00 14.04
CA VAL A 222 5.49 36.63 13.57
C VAL A 222 4.51 36.26 12.44
N THR A 223 3.23 36.61 12.57
CA THR A 223 2.24 36.40 11.50
C THR A 223 2.63 37.11 10.21
N ASN A 224 3.11 38.36 10.30
CA ASN A 224 3.54 39.15 9.15
C ASN A 224 4.83 38.60 8.50
N ILE A 225 5.76 38.08 9.29
CA ILE A 225 6.94 37.40 8.75
C ILE A 225 6.52 36.12 8.02
N LEU A 226 5.71 35.28 8.67
CA LEU A 226 5.25 34.03 8.08
C LEU A 226 4.41 34.26 6.82
N SER A 227 3.58 35.32 6.77
CA SER A 227 2.82 35.66 5.57
C SER A 227 3.74 36.08 4.40
N ARG A 228 4.77 36.89 4.66
CA ARG A 228 5.79 37.25 3.66
C ARG A 228 6.57 36.04 3.17
N ILE A 229 6.97 35.14 4.06
CA ILE A 229 7.66 33.90 3.67
C ILE A 229 6.75 33.01 2.82
N ASN A 230 5.47 32.86 3.20
CA ASN A 230 4.50 32.11 2.42
C ASN A 230 4.28 32.71 1.01
N LEU A 231 4.27 34.04 0.89
CA LEU A 231 4.21 34.72 -0.41
C LEU A 231 5.41 34.35 -1.29
N VAL A 232 6.63 34.35 -0.73
CA VAL A 232 7.85 33.95 -1.46
C VAL A 232 7.72 32.51 -1.98
N PHE A 233 7.24 31.57 -1.16
CA PHE A 233 7.02 30.20 -1.63
C PHE A 233 5.97 30.10 -2.75
N ILE A 234 4.87 30.86 -2.67
CA ILE A 234 3.87 30.88 -3.74
C ILE A 234 4.48 31.37 -5.05
N VAL A 235 5.29 32.42 -5.00
CA VAL A 235 5.99 32.94 -6.19
C VAL A 235 6.96 31.89 -6.76
N LEU A 236 7.74 31.21 -5.92
CA LEU A 236 8.68 30.17 -6.36
C LEU A 236 7.96 28.98 -7.01
N PHE A 237 6.88 28.46 -6.43
CA PHE A 237 6.11 27.36 -7.01
C PHE A 237 5.33 27.76 -8.27
N THR A 238 4.88 29.01 -8.33
CA THR A 238 4.29 29.55 -9.57
C THR A 238 5.35 29.64 -10.66
N GLY A 239 6.56 30.09 -10.32
CA GLY A 239 7.70 30.11 -11.23
C GLY A 239 8.06 28.72 -11.76
N GLU A 240 8.14 27.71 -10.88
CA GLU A 240 8.33 26.31 -11.27
C GLU A 240 7.25 25.84 -12.25
N CYS A 241 5.97 26.08 -11.93
CA CYS A 241 4.83 25.70 -12.76
C CYS A 241 4.91 26.34 -14.16
N VAL A 242 5.20 27.65 -14.23
CA VAL A 242 5.36 28.38 -15.49
C VAL A 242 6.56 27.86 -16.29
N LEU A 243 7.71 27.59 -15.65
CA LEU A 243 8.88 27.03 -16.33
C LEU A 243 8.57 25.65 -16.94
N LYS A 244 7.90 24.76 -16.20
CA LYS A 244 7.46 23.45 -16.71
C LYS A 244 6.43 23.58 -17.83
N LEU A 245 5.54 24.56 -17.77
CA LEU A 245 4.54 24.79 -18.81
C LEU A 245 5.17 25.31 -20.11
N ILE A 246 6.19 26.18 -20.02
CA ILE A 246 6.96 26.67 -21.18
C ILE A 246 7.79 25.55 -21.82
N SER A 247 8.42 24.68 -21.01
CA SER A 247 9.25 23.59 -21.53
C SER A 247 8.45 22.44 -22.11
N LEU A 248 7.41 21.96 -21.41
CA LEU A 248 6.64 20.76 -21.75
C LEU A 248 5.40 21.04 -22.61
N ARG A 249 4.92 22.30 -22.66
CA ARG A 249 3.77 22.72 -23.48
C ARG A 249 2.51 21.90 -23.15
N HIS A 250 1.87 21.29 -24.15
CA HIS A 250 0.72 20.41 -23.94
C HIS A 250 1.05 19.09 -23.23
N TYR A 251 2.30 18.61 -23.32
CA TYR A 251 2.75 17.42 -22.59
C TYR A 251 2.82 17.64 -21.07
N TYR A 252 2.74 18.89 -20.60
CA TYR A 252 2.60 19.17 -19.17
C TYR A 252 1.35 18.48 -18.58
N PHE A 253 0.23 18.51 -19.31
CA PHE A 253 -1.06 17.99 -18.87
C PHE A 253 -1.24 16.48 -19.09
N THR A 254 -0.25 15.78 -19.66
CA THR A 254 -0.31 14.31 -19.76
C THR A 254 0.18 13.63 -18.48
N ILE A 255 0.91 14.34 -17.63
CA ILE A 255 1.48 13.83 -16.38
C ILE A 255 0.56 14.21 -15.21
N GLY A 256 -0.07 13.23 -14.56
CA GLY A 256 -1.02 13.46 -13.47
C GLY A 256 -0.45 14.29 -12.30
N TRP A 257 0.82 14.08 -11.93
CA TRP A 257 1.51 14.86 -10.91
C TRP A 257 1.65 16.34 -11.27
N ASN A 258 1.87 16.67 -12.54
CA ASN A 258 1.92 18.06 -12.99
C ASN A 258 0.53 18.72 -12.93
N ILE A 259 -0.55 17.98 -13.24
CA ILE A 259 -1.93 18.49 -13.10
C ILE A 259 -2.23 18.79 -11.62
N PHE A 260 -1.89 17.86 -10.73
CA PHE A 260 -2.05 18.06 -9.29
C PHE A 260 -1.27 19.31 -8.82
N ASP A 261 -0.03 19.46 -9.26
CA ASP A 261 0.82 20.61 -8.96
C ASP A 261 0.23 21.93 -9.44
N PHE A 262 -0.33 21.95 -10.64
CA PHE A 262 -1.03 23.09 -11.21
C PHE A 262 -2.25 23.47 -10.37
N VAL A 263 -3.09 22.50 -10.00
CA VAL A 263 -4.28 22.73 -9.17
C VAL A 263 -3.89 23.35 -7.82
N VAL A 264 -2.86 22.81 -7.16
CA VAL A 264 -2.37 23.32 -5.87
C VAL A 264 -1.86 24.76 -5.99
N VAL A 265 -1.15 25.10 -7.06
CA VAL A 265 -0.69 26.47 -7.32
C VAL A 265 -1.87 27.42 -7.55
N ILE A 266 -2.85 27.03 -8.37
CA ILE A 266 -4.06 27.83 -8.62
C ILE A 266 -4.83 28.07 -7.31
N LEU A 267 -5.08 27.04 -6.50
CA LEU A 267 -5.75 27.19 -5.20
C LEU A 267 -4.98 28.11 -4.25
N SER A 268 -3.64 28.08 -4.30
CA SER A 268 -2.80 28.97 -3.49
C SER A 268 -2.90 30.44 -3.91
N ILE A 269 -2.95 30.69 -5.22
CA ILE A 269 -3.11 32.04 -5.78
C ILE A 269 -4.52 32.56 -5.47
N VAL A 270 -5.55 31.75 -5.72
CA VAL A 270 -6.94 32.08 -5.38
C VAL A 270 -7.05 32.41 -3.90
N GLY A 271 -6.47 31.61 -3.00
CA GLY A 271 -6.52 31.86 -1.56
C GLY A 271 -5.87 33.18 -1.14
N MET A 272 -4.83 33.64 -1.85
CA MET A 272 -4.21 34.94 -1.61
C MET A 272 -5.12 36.10 -2.04
N PHE A 273 -5.65 36.05 -3.27
CA PHE A 273 -6.55 37.09 -3.78
C PHE A 273 -7.89 37.12 -3.05
N LEU A 274 -8.40 35.96 -2.60
CA LEU A 274 -9.62 35.90 -1.81
C LEU A 274 -9.44 36.59 -0.45
N ALA A 275 -8.25 36.57 0.15
CA ALA A 275 -8.01 37.26 1.43
C ALA A 275 -8.26 38.77 1.32
N GLU A 276 -7.78 39.41 0.25
CA GLU A 276 -8.02 40.83 -0.03
C GLU A 276 -9.47 41.13 -0.40
N LEU A 277 -10.15 40.18 -1.05
CA LEU A 277 -11.54 40.34 -1.49
C LEU A 277 -12.54 40.14 -0.34
N ILE A 278 -12.20 39.33 0.66
CA ILE A 278 -13.05 39.02 1.82
C ILE A 278 -13.02 40.13 2.86
N GLU A 279 -11.91 40.85 3.00
CA GLU A 279 -11.89 42.09 3.81
C GLU A 279 -12.93 43.11 3.33
N LYS A 280 -13.35 42.97 2.05
CA LYS A 280 -14.38 43.79 1.40
C LYS A 280 -15.77 43.15 1.34
N TYR A 281 -15.88 41.81 1.39
CA TYR A 281 -17.15 41.08 1.31
C TYR A 281 -17.19 40.00 2.41
N PHE A 282 -18.12 40.12 3.37
CA PHE A 282 -18.32 39.25 4.55
C PHE A 282 -18.44 37.73 4.22
N VAL A 283 -17.34 37.06 3.89
CA VAL A 283 -17.27 35.59 3.76
C VAL A 283 -16.83 34.98 5.10
N SER A 284 -17.33 33.79 5.42
CA SER A 284 -17.04 33.13 6.69
C SER A 284 -15.54 32.86 6.88
N PRO A 285 -14.95 33.19 8.05
CA PRO A 285 -13.54 32.89 8.36
C PRO A 285 -13.18 31.40 8.29
N THR A 286 -14.17 30.51 8.38
CA THR A 286 -14.00 29.04 8.29
C THR A 286 -13.61 28.59 6.88
N LEU A 287 -14.17 29.20 5.83
CA LEU A 287 -13.82 28.88 4.44
C LEU A 287 -12.35 29.21 4.15
N PHE A 288 -11.85 30.31 4.72
CA PHE A 288 -10.44 30.71 4.62
C PHE A 288 -9.50 29.71 5.30
N ARG A 289 -9.86 29.18 6.47
CA ARG A 289 -9.09 28.11 7.13
C ARG A 289 -8.98 26.88 6.24
N VAL A 290 -10.05 26.50 5.54
CA VAL A 290 -10.06 25.35 4.61
C VAL A 290 -9.22 25.63 3.36
N ILE A 291 -9.30 26.83 2.77
CA ILE A 291 -8.47 27.20 1.61
C ILE A 291 -6.98 27.24 2.00
N ARG A 292 -6.66 27.66 3.22
CA ARG A 292 -5.32 27.56 3.81
C ARG A 292 -4.86 26.12 4.06
N LEU A 293 -5.72 25.10 4.00
CA LEU A 293 -5.29 23.70 4.02
C LEU A 293 -4.83 23.23 2.63
N ALA A 294 -5.25 23.88 1.54
CA ALA A 294 -4.84 23.47 0.18
C ALA A 294 -3.32 23.54 -0.04
N ARG A 295 -2.61 24.41 0.69
CA ARG A 295 -1.13 24.47 0.69
C ARG A 295 -0.46 23.20 1.24
N ILE A 296 -1.14 22.41 2.07
CA ILE A 296 -0.68 21.08 2.54
C ILE A 296 -0.56 20.12 1.35
N GLY A 297 -1.37 20.30 0.30
CA GLY A 297 -1.27 19.50 -0.93
C GLY A 297 0.13 19.48 -1.54
N ARG A 298 0.95 20.53 -1.33
CA ARG A 298 2.36 20.56 -1.80
C ARG A 298 3.21 19.48 -1.15
N ILE A 299 2.93 19.09 0.09
CA ILE A 299 3.65 18.03 0.82
C ILE A 299 3.41 16.67 0.15
N LEU A 300 2.24 16.45 -0.47
CA LEU A 300 1.95 15.23 -1.22
C LEU A 300 2.89 15.02 -2.42
N ARG A 301 3.58 16.06 -2.90
CA ARG A 301 4.63 15.91 -3.93
C ARG A 301 5.81 15.06 -3.44
N LEU A 302 6.07 14.99 -2.14
CA LEU A 302 7.11 14.11 -1.58
C LEU A 302 6.83 12.64 -1.87
N ILE A 303 5.56 12.26 -2.04
CA ILE A 303 5.14 10.91 -2.41
C ILE A 303 5.69 10.50 -3.79
N LYS A 304 5.85 11.46 -4.72
CA LYS A 304 6.41 11.20 -6.05
C LYS A 304 7.81 10.57 -5.98
N GLY A 305 8.64 11.02 -5.03
CA GLY A 305 10.01 10.56 -4.86
C GLY A 305 10.17 9.33 -3.96
N ALA A 306 9.16 9.00 -3.14
CA ALA A 306 9.24 7.93 -2.15
C ALA A 306 8.59 6.63 -2.64
N LYS A 307 9.38 5.76 -3.30
CA LYS A 307 8.91 4.48 -3.87
C LYS A 307 8.13 3.63 -2.87
N GLY A 308 8.63 3.44 -1.65
CA GLY A 308 7.93 2.64 -0.62
C GLY A 308 6.58 3.22 -0.20
N ILE A 309 6.46 4.54 -0.06
CA ILE A 309 5.18 5.20 0.27
C ILE A 309 4.21 5.09 -0.90
N ARG A 310 4.69 5.22 -2.15
CA ARG A 310 3.89 5.07 -3.37
C ARG A 310 3.29 3.66 -3.46
N THR A 311 4.07 2.61 -3.22
CA THR A 311 3.59 1.22 -3.16
C THR A 311 2.49 1.07 -2.10
N LEU A 312 2.70 1.55 -0.88
CA LEU A 312 1.70 1.44 0.19
C LEU A 312 0.40 2.18 -0.14
N LEU A 313 0.50 3.38 -0.72
CA LEU A 313 -0.67 4.16 -1.14
C LEU A 313 -1.39 3.51 -2.32
N PHE A 314 -0.66 2.89 -3.25
CA PHE A 314 -1.26 2.13 -4.33
C PHE A 314 -2.04 0.93 -3.80
N ALA A 315 -1.43 0.13 -2.90
CA ALA A 315 -2.11 -0.98 -2.25
C ALA A 315 -3.37 -0.53 -1.49
N LEU A 316 -3.29 0.58 -0.75
CA LEU A 316 -4.45 1.19 -0.10
C LEU A 316 -5.53 1.58 -1.12
N MET A 317 -5.16 2.23 -2.22
CA MET A 317 -6.09 2.64 -3.28
C MET A 317 -6.78 1.43 -3.91
N MET A 318 -6.05 0.34 -4.12
CA MET A 318 -6.58 -0.93 -4.63
C MET A 318 -7.58 -1.57 -3.67
N SER A 319 -7.45 -1.35 -2.36
CA SER A 319 -8.39 -1.84 -1.35
C SER A 319 -9.67 -0.99 -1.20
N LEU A 320 -9.69 0.25 -1.73
CA LEU A 320 -10.82 1.18 -1.56
C LEU A 320 -12.17 0.65 -2.07
N PRO A 321 -12.28 -0.04 -3.22
CA PRO A 321 -13.57 -0.54 -3.70
C PRO A 321 -14.21 -1.55 -2.72
N ALA A 322 -13.40 -2.47 -2.18
CA ALA A 322 -13.87 -3.42 -1.17
C ALA A 322 -14.24 -2.72 0.15
N LEU A 323 -13.39 -1.76 0.57
CA LEU A 323 -13.63 -0.95 1.76
C LEU A 323 -14.94 -0.16 1.68
N PHE A 324 -15.26 0.40 0.52
CA PHE A 324 -16.49 1.14 0.29
C PHE A 324 -17.73 0.27 0.46
N ASN A 325 -17.72 -0.98 -0.04
CA ASN A 325 -18.85 -1.90 0.13
C ASN A 325 -19.08 -2.27 1.60
N ILE A 326 -18.00 -2.55 2.34
CA ILE A 326 -18.07 -2.83 3.78
C ILE A 326 -18.53 -1.57 4.55
N GLY A 327 -18.05 -0.39 4.16
CA GLY A 327 -18.46 0.89 4.72
C GLY A 327 -19.94 1.20 4.49
N LEU A 328 -20.49 0.89 3.31
CA LEU A 328 -21.92 1.01 3.03
C LEU A 328 -22.76 0.06 3.90
N LEU A 329 -22.30 -1.17 4.11
CA LEU A 329 -22.96 -2.11 5.02
C LEU A 329 -22.96 -1.58 6.46
N LEU A 330 -21.82 -1.08 6.93
CA LEU A 330 -21.71 -0.45 8.25
C LEU A 330 -22.65 0.75 8.38
N PHE A 331 -22.67 1.63 7.38
CA PHE A 331 -23.56 2.79 7.34
C PHE A 331 -25.03 2.38 7.40
N LEU A 332 -25.43 1.31 6.69
CA LEU A 332 -26.79 0.77 6.76
C LEU A 332 -27.14 0.27 8.17
N VAL A 333 -26.23 -0.46 8.82
CA VAL A 333 -26.41 -0.90 10.21
C VAL A 333 -26.55 0.31 11.14
N MET A 334 -25.69 1.32 11.01
CA MET A 334 -25.77 2.54 11.79
C MET A 334 -27.10 3.28 11.57
N PHE A 335 -27.57 3.35 10.32
CA PHE A 335 -28.85 3.97 9.98
C PHE A 335 -30.03 3.30 10.70
N ILE A 336 -30.07 1.97 10.70
CA ILE A 336 -31.11 1.20 11.39
C ILE A 336 -31.06 1.49 12.89
N TYR A 337 -29.88 1.36 13.51
CA TYR A 337 -29.71 1.61 14.95
C TYR A 337 -29.98 3.07 15.33
N ALA A 338 -29.72 4.04 14.45
CA ALA A 338 -30.00 5.45 14.72
C ALA A 338 -31.50 5.70 14.86
N ILE A 339 -32.32 5.10 14.00
CA ILE A 339 -33.78 5.19 14.08
C ILE A 339 -34.29 4.52 15.36
N PHE A 340 -33.78 3.34 15.70
CA PHE A 340 -34.14 2.66 16.95
C PHE A 340 -33.71 3.44 18.20
N GLY A 341 -32.51 4.01 18.20
CA GLY A 341 -32.00 4.83 19.29
C GLY A 341 -32.82 6.10 19.49
N MET A 342 -33.16 6.78 18.39
CA MET A 342 -33.98 7.99 18.41
C MET A 342 -35.39 7.71 18.96
N SER A 343 -36.01 6.57 18.60
CA SER A 343 -37.35 6.26 19.09
C SER A 343 -37.40 5.82 20.56
N ASN A 344 -36.33 5.21 21.08
CA ASN A 344 -36.31 4.65 22.44
C ASN A 344 -35.60 5.52 23.47
N PHE A 345 -34.59 6.32 23.08
CA PHE A 345 -33.67 6.97 24.01
C PHE A 345 -33.65 8.50 23.92
N ALA A 346 -34.46 9.12 23.07
CA ALA A 346 -34.49 10.58 22.89
C ALA A 346 -34.77 11.37 24.18
N TYR A 347 -35.59 10.84 25.09
CA TYR A 347 -36.01 11.55 26.31
C TYR A 347 -35.25 11.10 27.56
N VAL A 348 -34.26 10.23 27.44
CA VAL A 348 -33.50 9.73 28.59
C VAL A 348 -32.80 10.89 29.30
N LYS A 349 -32.82 10.86 30.63
CA LYS A 349 -32.17 11.88 31.46
C LYS A 349 -30.70 12.04 31.07
N ARG A 350 -30.30 13.29 30.87
CA ARG A 350 -28.91 13.67 30.57
C ARG A 350 -28.05 13.44 31.81
N GLU A 351 -27.02 12.61 31.67
CA GLU A 351 -26.04 12.29 32.72
C GLU A 351 -24.63 12.21 32.08
N VAL A 352 -23.87 11.15 32.33
CA VAL A 352 -22.43 11.04 32.01
C VAL A 352 -22.15 11.19 30.51
N GLY A 353 -22.71 10.31 29.67
CA GLY A 353 -22.42 10.28 28.24
C GLY A 353 -23.49 10.88 27.33
N ILE A 354 -24.64 11.30 27.90
CA ILE A 354 -25.73 11.91 27.14
C ILE A 354 -25.86 13.37 27.58
N ASP A 355 -25.55 14.31 26.68
CA ASP A 355 -25.60 15.75 26.91
C ASP A 355 -26.46 16.48 25.86
N ASP A 356 -26.32 17.79 25.72
CA ASP A 356 -27.07 18.61 24.76
C ASP A 356 -26.62 18.41 23.29
N MET A 357 -25.41 17.89 23.07
CA MET A 357 -24.82 17.68 21.75
C MET A 357 -24.81 16.19 21.34
N PHE A 358 -24.34 15.32 22.24
CA PHE A 358 -24.26 13.88 22.09
C PHE A 358 -25.46 13.22 22.75
N ASN A 359 -26.52 13.04 21.98
CA ASN A 359 -27.76 12.41 22.45
C ASN A 359 -28.50 11.68 21.32
N PHE A 360 -29.65 11.09 21.65
CA PHE A 360 -30.53 10.41 20.71
C PHE A 360 -31.79 11.23 20.35
N GLU A 361 -31.76 12.56 20.52
CA GLU A 361 -32.95 13.40 20.26
C GLU A 361 -33.25 13.54 18.76
N THR A 362 -32.20 13.59 17.94
CA THR A 362 -32.30 13.73 16.48
C THR A 362 -31.53 12.63 15.76
N PHE A 363 -31.86 12.42 14.48
CA PHE A 363 -31.17 11.47 13.63
C PHE A 363 -29.67 11.78 13.50
N GLY A 364 -29.30 13.06 13.35
CA GLY A 364 -27.91 13.50 13.24
C GLY A 364 -27.10 13.20 14.50
N ASN A 365 -27.64 13.56 15.67
CA ASN A 365 -26.98 13.31 16.96
C ASN A 365 -26.83 11.80 17.21
N SER A 366 -27.88 11.03 16.90
CA SER A 366 -27.87 9.56 17.01
C SER A 366 -26.79 8.93 16.13
N MET A 367 -26.59 9.44 14.91
CA MET A 367 -25.56 8.96 13.99
C MET A 367 -24.15 9.25 14.51
N ILE A 368 -23.92 10.41 15.13
CA ILE A 368 -22.63 10.77 15.74
C ILE A 368 -22.32 9.85 16.93
N CYS A 369 -23.30 9.61 17.81
CA CYS A 369 -23.16 8.69 18.94
C CYS A 369 -22.83 7.26 18.46
N LEU A 370 -23.54 6.76 17.45
CA LEU A 370 -23.26 5.43 16.87
C LEU A 370 -21.89 5.38 16.17
N PHE A 371 -21.46 6.47 15.53
CA PHE A 371 -20.13 6.54 14.93
C PHE A 371 -19.03 6.41 15.99
N GLN A 372 -19.21 7.06 17.14
CA GLN A 372 -18.32 6.91 18.29
C GLN A 372 -18.30 5.46 18.80
N ILE A 373 -19.47 4.85 19.01
CA ILE A 373 -19.60 3.47 19.53
C ILE A 373 -19.14 2.42 18.50
N THR A 374 -19.05 2.74 17.20
CA THR A 374 -18.51 1.82 16.17
C THR A 374 -17.10 1.35 16.53
N THR A 375 -16.31 2.21 17.18
CA THR A 375 -14.96 1.88 17.69
C THR A 375 -14.98 1.28 19.09
N SER A 376 -16.17 0.99 19.63
CA SER A 376 -16.46 0.71 21.04
C SER A 376 -16.06 1.84 22.00
N ALA A 377 -15.85 3.08 21.55
CA ALA A 377 -15.50 4.16 22.46
C ALA A 377 -16.73 4.70 23.23
N GLY A 378 -16.62 4.82 24.55
CA GLY A 378 -17.59 5.55 25.41
C GLY A 378 -19.01 4.96 25.46
N TRP A 379 -19.19 3.70 25.07
CA TRP A 379 -20.51 3.04 25.08
C TRP A 379 -21.07 2.84 26.49
N ASP A 380 -20.18 2.69 27.48
CA ASP A 380 -20.47 2.61 28.91
C ASP A 380 -21.13 3.89 29.42
N GLY A 381 -20.60 5.05 29.06
CA GLY A 381 -21.16 6.35 29.44
C GLY A 381 -22.54 6.62 28.82
N LEU A 382 -22.78 6.13 27.59
CA LEU A 382 -24.08 6.22 26.93
C LEU A 382 -25.10 5.22 27.49
N LEU A 383 -24.67 4.04 27.93
CA LEU A 383 -25.53 3.04 28.55
C LEU A 383 -25.94 3.41 29.97
N ALA A 384 -25.04 4.00 30.76
CA ALA A 384 -25.27 4.34 32.17
C ALA A 384 -26.58 5.09 32.47
N PRO A 385 -26.96 6.18 31.76
CA PRO A 385 -28.25 6.85 31.97
C PRO A 385 -29.45 6.00 31.55
N ILE A 386 -29.29 5.12 30.56
CA ILE A 386 -30.37 4.25 30.04
C ILE A 386 -30.71 3.13 31.03
N LEU A 387 -29.77 2.76 31.90
CA LEU A 387 -30.00 1.81 32.99
C LEU A 387 -30.86 2.38 34.14
N ASN A 388 -31.15 3.68 34.17
CA ASN A 388 -32.00 4.27 35.19
C ASN A 388 -33.48 3.97 34.90
N SER A 389 -34.14 3.18 35.75
CA SER A 389 -35.52 2.73 35.54
C SER A 389 -36.56 3.37 36.46
N GLY A 390 -36.17 4.00 37.57
CA GLY A 390 -37.11 4.62 38.49
C GLY A 390 -36.52 5.71 39.40
N PRO A 391 -37.37 6.34 40.23
CA PRO A 391 -36.97 7.36 41.18
C PRO A 391 -36.02 6.82 42.27
N PRO A 392 -35.06 7.62 42.76
CA PRO A 392 -34.77 9.01 42.42
C PRO A 392 -33.82 9.21 41.23
N ASP A 393 -33.39 8.15 40.55
CA ASP A 393 -32.42 8.27 39.44
C ASP A 393 -33.04 8.91 38.19
N CYS A 394 -34.32 8.66 37.93
CA CYS A 394 -35.12 9.30 36.88
C CYS A 394 -36.55 9.63 37.35
N ASP A 395 -37.24 10.50 36.62
CA ASP A 395 -38.64 10.87 36.89
C ASP A 395 -39.54 10.33 35.78
N PRO A 396 -40.43 9.35 36.06
CA PRO A 396 -41.35 8.79 35.07
C PRO A 396 -42.45 9.78 34.65
N ASN A 397 -42.68 10.85 35.40
CA ASN A 397 -43.76 11.81 35.15
C ASN A 397 -43.27 13.16 34.63
N LYS A 398 -41.97 13.29 34.34
CA LYS A 398 -41.39 14.53 33.81
C LYS A 398 -42.11 14.98 32.53
N VAL A 399 -42.58 16.21 32.53
CA VAL A 399 -43.26 16.81 31.38
C VAL A 399 -42.20 17.31 30.41
N ASN A 400 -42.22 16.80 29.17
CA ASN A 400 -41.38 17.25 28.08
C ASN A 400 -42.18 18.26 27.22
N PRO A 401 -41.91 19.59 27.33
CA PRO A 401 -42.69 20.59 26.61
C PRO A 401 -42.65 20.37 25.10
N GLY A 402 -43.81 20.38 24.44
CA GLY A 402 -43.92 20.15 22.99
C GLY A 402 -44.03 18.68 22.55
N SER A 403 -44.07 17.72 23.49
CA SER A 403 -44.28 16.30 23.22
C SER A 403 -45.41 15.71 24.07
N SER A 404 -46.07 14.66 23.57
CA SER A 404 -47.03 13.86 24.34
C SER A 404 -46.37 12.82 25.25
N VAL A 405 -45.05 12.61 25.11
CA VAL A 405 -44.28 11.61 25.88
C VAL A 405 -43.94 12.17 27.26
N LYS A 406 -44.23 11.38 28.31
CA LYS A 406 -43.90 11.70 29.70
C LYS A 406 -42.77 10.81 30.20
N GLY A 407 -41.92 11.39 31.05
CA GLY A 407 -40.84 10.71 31.74
C GLY A 407 -39.49 10.86 31.05
N ASP A 408 -38.42 10.70 31.85
CA ASP A 408 -37.03 10.66 31.39
C ASP A 408 -36.27 9.39 31.81
N CYS A 409 -37.02 8.35 32.19
CA CYS A 409 -36.48 7.04 32.54
C CYS A 409 -36.10 6.21 31.30
N GLY A 410 -34.98 5.50 31.41
CA GLY A 410 -34.55 4.52 30.43
C GLY A 410 -35.18 3.15 30.65
N ASN A 411 -34.99 2.26 29.68
CA ASN A 411 -35.36 0.86 29.79
C ASN A 411 -34.09 -0.01 29.81
N PRO A 412 -33.70 -0.58 30.97
CA PRO A 412 -32.45 -1.33 31.10
C PRO A 412 -32.34 -2.52 30.14
N SER A 413 -33.43 -3.27 29.95
CA SER A 413 -33.41 -4.47 29.09
C SER A 413 -33.21 -4.10 27.62
N VAL A 414 -33.93 -3.08 27.14
CA VAL A 414 -33.79 -2.59 25.76
C VAL A 414 -32.43 -1.94 25.54
N GLY A 415 -31.95 -1.16 26.53
CA GLY A 415 -30.62 -0.55 26.51
C GLY A 415 -29.50 -1.57 26.39
N ILE A 416 -29.45 -2.56 27.29
CA ILE A 416 -28.42 -3.61 27.26
C ILE A 416 -28.45 -4.34 25.91
N PHE A 417 -29.62 -4.75 25.42
CA PHE A 417 -29.71 -5.43 24.13
C PHE A 417 -29.25 -4.55 22.97
N PHE A 418 -29.63 -3.27 22.94
CA PHE A 418 -29.25 -2.32 21.90
C PHE A 418 -27.72 -2.16 21.83
N PHE A 419 -27.05 -1.84 22.94
CA PHE A 419 -25.61 -1.59 22.94
C PHE A 419 -24.80 -2.88 22.73
N VAL A 420 -25.15 -3.97 23.41
CA VAL A 420 -24.41 -5.24 23.28
C VAL A 420 -24.55 -5.81 21.87
N SER A 421 -25.76 -5.81 21.28
CA SER A 421 -25.94 -6.28 19.90
C SER A 421 -25.19 -5.40 18.90
N TYR A 422 -25.24 -4.08 19.07
CA TYR A 422 -24.54 -3.14 18.21
C TYR A 422 -23.02 -3.33 18.26
N ILE A 423 -22.42 -3.46 19.45
CA ILE A 423 -20.98 -3.69 19.62
C ILE A 423 -20.54 -4.98 18.94
N ILE A 424 -21.31 -6.07 19.07
CA ILE A 424 -20.97 -7.35 18.44
C ILE A 424 -21.04 -7.23 16.91
N ILE A 425 -22.10 -6.61 16.38
CA ILE A 425 -22.28 -6.44 14.93
C ILE A 425 -21.22 -5.50 14.35
N SER A 426 -20.98 -4.35 14.98
CA SER A 426 -19.98 -3.38 14.51
C SER A 426 -18.58 -3.98 14.57
N PHE A 427 -18.23 -4.70 15.64
CA PHE A 427 -16.95 -5.40 15.76
C PHE A 427 -16.77 -6.43 14.63
N LEU A 428 -17.79 -7.25 14.35
CA LEU A 428 -17.75 -8.21 13.24
C LEU A 428 -17.51 -7.52 11.89
N VAL A 429 -18.21 -6.41 11.63
CA VAL A 429 -18.07 -5.66 10.36
C VAL A 429 -16.68 -5.00 10.26
N VAL A 430 -16.20 -4.36 11.33
CA VAL A 430 -14.89 -3.70 11.38
C VAL A 430 -13.75 -4.72 11.28
N VAL A 431 -13.85 -5.89 11.89
CA VAL A 431 -12.86 -6.96 11.74
C VAL A 431 -12.81 -7.44 10.28
N ASN A 432 -13.95 -7.62 9.62
CA ASN A 432 -14.00 -7.98 8.21
C ASN A 432 -13.35 -6.90 7.32
N MET A 433 -13.54 -5.62 7.67
CA MET A 433 -12.87 -4.49 7.03
C MET A 433 -11.34 -4.58 7.15
N TYR A 434 -10.84 -4.83 8.37
CA TYR A 434 -9.40 -4.93 8.66
C TYR A 434 -8.76 -6.12 7.94
N ILE A 435 -9.43 -7.28 7.93
CA ILE A 435 -8.97 -8.47 7.22
C ILE A 435 -8.88 -8.20 5.71
N ALA A 436 -9.89 -7.55 5.12
CA ALA A 436 -9.86 -7.19 3.70
C ALA A 436 -8.65 -6.31 3.35
N VAL A 437 -8.37 -5.29 4.18
CA VAL A 437 -7.24 -4.38 3.98
C VAL A 437 -5.89 -5.10 4.17
N ILE A 438 -5.72 -5.92 5.21
CA ILE A 438 -4.46 -6.65 5.42
C ILE A 438 -4.20 -7.63 4.28
N LEU A 439 -5.20 -8.43 3.90
CA LEU A 439 -4.99 -9.46 2.88
C LEU A 439 -4.66 -8.83 1.53
N GLU A 440 -5.28 -7.70 1.21
CA GLU A 440 -4.94 -6.96 -0.02
C GLU A 440 -3.51 -6.40 0.04
N ASN A 441 -3.14 -5.73 1.13
CA ASN A 441 -1.77 -5.22 1.31
C ASN A 441 -0.72 -6.34 1.30
N PHE A 442 -1.03 -7.48 1.92
CA PHE A 442 -0.15 -8.65 1.92
C PHE A 442 -0.05 -9.27 0.53
N SER A 443 -1.15 -9.34 -0.23
CA SER A 443 -1.14 -9.82 -1.61
C SER A 443 -0.26 -8.95 -2.50
N VAL A 444 -0.41 -7.62 -2.42
CA VAL A 444 0.41 -6.67 -3.19
C VAL A 444 1.89 -6.78 -2.80
N ALA A 445 2.20 -6.82 -1.49
CA ALA A 445 3.57 -6.99 -1.01
C ALA A 445 4.18 -8.33 -1.43
N THR A 446 3.37 -9.40 -1.47
CA THR A 446 3.82 -10.72 -1.93
C THR A 446 4.10 -10.70 -3.43
N GLU A 447 3.21 -10.13 -4.25
CA GLU A 447 3.42 -9.97 -5.70
C GLU A 447 4.71 -9.18 -6.00
N GLU A 448 4.94 -8.05 -5.32
CA GLU A 448 6.18 -7.27 -5.50
C GLU A 448 7.45 -8.01 -5.05
N SER A 449 7.35 -8.94 -4.09
CA SER A 449 8.50 -9.68 -3.56
C SER A 449 8.77 -11.01 -4.26
N ALA A 450 7.76 -11.61 -4.90
CA ALA A 450 7.82 -12.95 -5.47
C ALA A 450 8.24 -12.95 -6.95
N GLU A 451 8.00 -11.86 -7.69
CA GLU A 451 8.46 -11.74 -9.08
C GLU A 451 9.95 -11.35 -9.10
N PRO A 452 10.84 -12.14 -9.74
CA PRO A 452 12.27 -11.81 -9.86
C PRO A 452 12.54 -10.55 -10.69
N LEU A 453 11.54 -10.12 -11.45
CA LEU A 453 11.55 -8.92 -12.28
C LEU A 453 10.28 -8.13 -11.98
N SER A 454 10.47 -6.91 -11.46
CA SER A 454 9.41 -5.96 -11.20
C SER A 454 9.13 -5.08 -12.42
N GLU A 455 7.99 -4.39 -12.44
CA GLU A 455 7.67 -3.42 -13.48
C GLU A 455 8.68 -2.26 -13.56
N ASP A 456 9.27 -1.87 -12.43
CA ASP A 456 10.31 -0.85 -12.39
C ASP A 456 11.59 -1.31 -13.12
N ASP A 457 11.87 -2.63 -13.18
CA ASP A 457 13.02 -3.17 -13.92
C ASP A 457 12.81 -3.06 -15.43
N PHE A 458 11.57 -3.25 -15.89
CA PHE A 458 11.20 -2.99 -17.29
C PHE A 458 11.23 -1.49 -17.62
N GLU A 459 10.79 -0.62 -16.71
CA GLU A 459 10.90 0.83 -16.89
C GLU A 459 12.36 1.27 -16.97
N MET A 460 13.22 0.81 -16.04
CA MET A 460 14.65 1.04 -16.07
C MET A 460 15.29 0.57 -17.39
N PHE A 461 14.89 -0.59 -17.91
CA PHE A 461 15.33 -1.06 -19.22
C PHE A 461 15.00 -0.06 -20.34
N TYR A 462 13.77 0.45 -20.38
CA TYR A 462 13.35 1.43 -21.39
C TYR A 462 14.01 2.81 -21.21
N GLU A 463 14.21 3.27 -19.97
CA GLU A 463 14.92 4.52 -19.66
C GLU A 463 16.38 4.47 -20.12
N VAL A 464 17.06 3.33 -19.94
CA VAL A 464 18.41 3.13 -20.46
C VAL A 464 18.35 3.00 -21.98
N TRP A 465 17.37 2.28 -22.54
CA TRP A 465 17.21 2.11 -24.00
C TRP A 465 17.08 3.44 -24.74
N GLU A 466 16.30 4.37 -24.19
CA GLU A 466 16.13 5.73 -24.73
C GLU A 466 17.44 6.47 -24.97
N LYS A 467 18.45 6.24 -24.12
CA LYS A 467 19.77 6.87 -24.27
C LYS A 467 20.53 6.36 -25.50
N PHE A 468 20.20 5.15 -25.97
CA PHE A 468 20.84 4.49 -27.10
C PHE A 468 20.00 4.55 -28.39
N ASP A 469 18.69 4.80 -28.29
CA ASP A 469 17.76 4.98 -29.42
C ASP A 469 16.87 6.24 -29.25
N PRO A 470 17.43 7.46 -29.39
CA PRO A 470 16.70 8.71 -29.15
C PRO A 470 15.56 8.96 -30.13
N ASP A 471 15.63 8.37 -31.32
CA ASP A 471 14.66 8.54 -32.40
C ASP A 471 13.53 7.48 -32.34
N ALA A 472 13.52 6.63 -31.30
CA ALA A 472 12.54 5.56 -31.09
C ALA A 472 12.39 4.63 -32.30
N THR A 473 13.51 4.29 -32.94
CA THR A 473 13.55 3.39 -34.10
C THR A 473 13.28 1.93 -33.73
N GLN A 474 13.38 1.58 -32.44
CA GLN A 474 13.26 0.24 -31.87
C GLN A 474 14.41 -0.71 -32.23
N PHE A 475 15.49 -0.18 -32.80
CA PHE A 475 16.68 -0.94 -33.18
C PHE A 475 17.93 -0.36 -32.55
N MET A 476 18.88 -1.23 -32.21
CA MET A 476 20.21 -0.85 -31.71
C MET A 476 21.30 -1.52 -32.55
N GLU A 477 22.38 -0.80 -32.83
CA GLU A 477 23.58 -1.36 -33.46
C GLU A 477 24.29 -2.34 -32.53
N PHE A 478 24.77 -3.46 -33.07
CA PHE A 478 25.46 -4.52 -32.31
C PHE A 478 26.61 -3.99 -31.43
N GLU A 479 27.40 -3.04 -31.91
CA GLU A 479 28.56 -2.52 -31.19
C GLU A 479 28.20 -1.88 -29.84
N LYS A 480 26.99 -1.31 -29.74
CA LYS A 480 26.49 -0.62 -28.54
C LYS A 480 25.89 -1.58 -27.51
N LEU A 481 25.55 -2.81 -27.89
CA LEU A 481 24.88 -3.79 -27.02
C LEU A 481 25.65 -4.08 -25.73
N SER A 482 26.99 -4.19 -25.82
CA SER A 482 27.84 -4.47 -24.64
C SER A 482 27.85 -3.30 -23.65
N GLN A 483 27.76 -2.06 -24.13
CA GLN A 483 27.67 -0.87 -23.28
C GLN A 483 26.26 -0.72 -22.70
N PHE A 484 25.23 -0.96 -23.51
CA PHE A 484 23.84 -0.98 -23.06
C PHE A 484 23.63 -1.98 -21.91
N ALA A 485 24.07 -3.22 -22.11
CA ALA A 485 23.93 -4.28 -21.11
C ALA A 485 24.65 -3.95 -19.78
N ALA A 486 25.78 -3.23 -19.84
CA ALA A 486 26.52 -2.78 -18.67
C ALA A 486 25.90 -1.55 -17.98
N ALA A 487 25.10 -0.77 -18.70
CA ALA A 487 24.44 0.43 -18.19
C ALA A 487 23.11 0.15 -17.46
N LEU A 488 22.56 -1.06 -17.60
CA LEU A 488 21.38 -1.50 -16.85
C LEU A 488 21.71 -1.67 -15.37
N GLU A 489 20.71 -1.61 -14.49
CA GLU A 489 20.85 -1.90 -13.07
C GLU A 489 20.46 -3.37 -12.74
N PRO A 490 20.95 -3.95 -11.63
CA PRO A 490 20.50 -5.27 -11.18
C PRO A 490 18.98 -5.29 -11.02
N PRO A 491 18.25 -6.34 -11.48
CA PRO A 491 18.71 -7.68 -11.85
C PRO A 491 19.09 -7.88 -13.34
N LEU A 492 18.84 -6.89 -14.21
CA LEU A 492 19.12 -6.99 -15.67
C LEU A 492 20.56 -6.60 -16.05
N ASN A 493 21.33 -6.05 -15.12
CA ASN A 493 22.73 -5.65 -15.32
C ASN A 493 23.65 -6.79 -15.77
N LEU A 494 24.53 -6.45 -16.71
CA LEU A 494 25.56 -7.31 -17.27
C LEU A 494 26.91 -6.60 -17.22
N PRO A 495 27.70 -6.76 -16.14
CA PRO A 495 28.96 -6.05 -15.98
C PRO A 495 29.98 -6.49 -17.03
N GLN A 496 30.83 -5.58 -17.48
CA GLN A 496 31.89 -5.92 -18.42
C GLN A 496 32.99 -6.74 -17.71
N PRO A 497 33.55 -7.79 -18.36
CA PRO A 497 33.33 -8.23 -19.74
C PRO A 497 32.09 -9.13 -19.93
N ASN A 498 31.10 -8.65 -20.69
CA ASN A 498 29.81 -9.33 -20.89
C ASN A 498 29.64 -10.00 -22.27
N LYS A 499 30.62 -9.86 -23.17
CA LYS A 499 30.51 -10.35 -24.57
C LYS A 499 30.22 -11.83 -24.68
N LEU A 500 30.85 -12.66 -23.84
CA LEU A 500 30.68 -14.12 -23.89
C LEU A 500 29.27 -14.55 -23.51
N GLN A 501 28.66 -13.86 -22.54
CA GLN A 501 27.27 -14.09 -22.14
C GLN A 501 26.28 -13.59 -23.21
N LEU A 502 26.55 -12.45 -23.85
CA LEU A 502 25.72 -11.93 -24.95
C LEU A 502 25.77 -12.83 -26.19
N ILE A 503 26.93 -13.43 -26.50
CA ILE A 503 27.05 -14.41 -27.59
C ILE A 503 26.25 -15.68 -27.27
N ALA A 504 26.26 -16.13 -26.02
CA ALA A 504 25.51 -17.31 -25.60
C ALA A 504 23.98 -17.13 -25.68
N MET A 505 23.48 -15.89 -25.67
CA MET A 505 22.05 -15.57 -25.83
C MET A 505 21.55 -15.67 -27.28
N ASP A 506 22.45 -15.77 -28.25
CA ASP A 506 22.17 -15.95 -29.69
C ASP A 506 21.08 -15.01 -30.26
N LEU A 507 21.20 -13.71 -29.98
CA LEU A 507 20.22 -12.71 -30.42
C LEU A 507 20.11 -12.65 -31.95
N PRO A 508 18.89 -12.56 -32.50
CA PRO A 508 18.67 -12.39 -33.93
C PRO A 508 19.12 -11.01 -34.39
N MET A 509 19.77 -10.95 -35.56
CA MET A 509 20.22 -9.72 -36.19
C MET A 509 19.51 -9.46 -37.50
N VAL A 510 19.29 -8.18 -37.74
CA VAL A 510 18.55 -7.61 -38.84
C VAL A 510 19.53 -6.88 -39.77
N SER A 511 19.11 -6.58 -41.00
CA SER A 511 19.90 -5.83 -41.98
C SER A 511 20.58 -4.58 -41.39
N GLY A 512 21.90 -4.51 -41.59
CA GLY A 512 22.76 -3.46 -41.05
C GLY A 512 23.39 -3.76 -39.68
N ASP A 513 23.49 -5.02 -39.28
CA ASP A 513 24.04 -5.44 -37.97
C ASP A 513 23.27 -4.79 -36.78
N ARG A 514 21.95 -4.69 -36.92
CA ARG A 514 21.04 -4.12 -35.92
C ARG A 514 20.22 -5.19 -35.22
N ILE A 515 19.87 -4.96 -33.97
CA ILE A 515 19.11 -5.86 -33.10
C ILE A 515 17.85 -5.14 -32.63
N HIS A 516 16.73 -5.85 -32.59
CA HIS A 516 15.45 -5.29 -32.18
C HIS A 516 15.31 -5.25 -30.65
N CYS A 517 14.67 -4.19 -30.13
CA CYS A 517 14.46 -3.95 -28.71
C CYS A 517 13.79 -5.13 -27.98
N LEU A 518 12.73 -5.69 -28.58
CA LEU A 518 11.96 -6.79 -27.98
C LEU A 518 12.78 -8.07 -27.83
N ASP A 519 13.69 -8.35 -28.77
CA ASP A 519 14.54 -9.54 -28.71
C ASP A 519 15.57 -9.43 -27.57
N ILE A 520 16.13 -8.23 -27.36
CA ILE A 520 17.05 -7.96 -26.25
C ILE A 520 16.31 -8.07 -24.91
N LEU A 521 15.15 -7.42 -24.80
CA LEU A 521 14.35 -7.46 -23.58
C LEU A 521 13.94 -8.89 -23.22
N PHE A 522 13.46 -9.66 -24.20
CA PHE A 522 13.06 -11.04 -23.99
C PHE A 522 14.25 -11.93 -23.57
N ALA A 523 15.41 -11.79 -24.20
CA ALA A 523 16.60 -12.57 -23.83
C ALA A 523 17.08 -12.27 -22.41
N PHE A 524 17.04 -11.00 -22.00
CA PHE A 524 17.48 -10.60 -20.66
C PHE A 524 16.46 -11.05 -19.60
N THR A 525 15.17 -10.96 -19.92
CA THR A 525 14.08 -11.48 -19.09
C THR A 525 14.20 -13.00 -18.91
N LYS A 526 14.44 -13.73 -20.00
CA LYS A 526 14.63 -15.20 -19.99
C LYS A 526 15.85 -15.61 -19.18
N ARG A 527 16.94 -14.82 -19.18
CA ARG A 527 18.12 -15.08 -18.34
C ARG A 527 17.79 -15.03 -16.85
N VAL A 528 17.00 -14.04 -16.42
CA VAL A 528 16.69 -13.83 -15.00
C VAL A 528 15.64 -14.84 -14.51
N LEU A 529 14.62 -15.13 -15.33
CA LEU A 529 13.52 -16.04 -14.97
C LEU A 529 13.83 -17.53 -15.21
N GLY A 530 14.83 -17.85 -16.04
CA GLY A 530 15.17 -19.22 -16.43
C GLY A 530 14.36 -19.76 -17.62
N GLU A 531 14.62 -21.01 -18.02
CA GLU A 531 13.91 -21.67 -19.11
C GLU A 531 12.69 -22.45 -18.59
N SER A 532 11.52 -21.83 -18.55
CA SER A 532 10.23 -22.52 -18.35
C SER A 532 9.39 -22.47 -19.64
N GLY A 533 8.52 -23.45 -19.87
CA GLY A 533 7.61 -23.46 -21.02
C GLY A 533 6.60 -22.29 -21.04
N GLU A 534 6.47 -21.56 -19.93
CA GLU A 534 5.66 -20.34 -19.82
C GLU A 534 6.32 -19.14 -20.52
N MET A 535 7.64 -19.17 -20.73
CA MET A 535 8.38 -18.08 -21.40
C MET A 535 8.02 -17.92 -22.88
N ASP A 536 7.67 -19.01 -23.57
CA ASP A 536 7.24 -18.94 -24.97
C ASP A 536 5.82 -18.36 -25.10
N ALA A 537 4.94 -18.63 -24.13
CA ALA A 537 3.65 -17.98 -24.03
C ALA A 537 3.80 -16.49 -23.67
N LEU A 538 4.73 -16.15 -22.77
CA LEU A 538 5.09 -14.77 -22.45
C LEU A 538 5.61 -14.03 -23.68
N ARG A 539 6.44 -14.67 -24.51
CA ARG A 539 6.94 -14.10 -25.77
C ARG A 539 5.80 -13.70 -26.69
N ILE A 540 4.85 -14.62 -26.93
CA ILE A 540 3.68 -14.38 -27.78
C ILE A 540 2.84 -13.23 -27.21
N GLN A 541 2.64 -13.18 -25.89
CA GLN A 541 1.90 -12.09 -25.24
C GLN A 541 2.63 -10.73 -25.36
N MET A 542 3.95 -10.71 -25.23
CA MET A 542 4.78 -9.52 -25.41
C MET A 542 4.73 -9.04 -26.86
N GLU A 543 4.83 -9.95 -27.83
CA GLU A 543 4.72 -9.66 -29.27
C GLU A 543 3.32 -9.15 -29.63
N GLU A 544 2.24 -9.75 -29.12
CA GLU A 544 0.86 -9.30 -29.34
C GLU A 544 0.59 -7.91 -28.75
N ARG A 545 1.05 -7.64 -27.52
CA ARG A 545 0.96 -6.31 -26.89
C ARG A 545 1.73 -5.26 -27.68
N PHE A 546 2.88 -5.64 -28.20
CA PHE A 546 3.72 -4.78 -29.03
C PHE A 546 3.04 -4.47 -30.38
N MET A 547 2.46 -5.49 -31.03
CA MET A 547 1.70 -5.33 -32.28
C MET A 547 0.44 -4.49 -32.11
N ALA A 548 -0.25 -4.60 -30.97
CA ALA A 548 -1.42 -3.78 -30.65
C ALA A 548 -1.06 -2.29 -30.41
N SER A 549 0.18 -2.01 -29.98
CA SER A 549 0.64 -0.65 -29.70
C SER A 549 1.30 0.04 -30.89
N ASN A 550 1.65 -0.69 -31.96
CA ASN A 550 2.30 -0.12 -33.15
C ASN A 550 1.66 -0.65 -34.45
N PRO A 551 0.63 0.02 -35.00
CA PRO A 551 -0.13 -0.47 -36.17
C PRO A 551 0.62 -0.42 -37.51
N SER A 552 1.83 0.16 -37.57
CA SER A 552 2.66 0.17 -38.77
C SER A 552 3.46 -1.12 -38.92
N LYS A 553 3.12 -1.95 -39.91
CA LYS A 553 3.82 -3.21 -40.31
C LYS A 553 5.28 -3.04 -40.79
N VAL A 554 5.93 -1.90 -40.55
CA VAL A 554 7.28 -1.57 -41.05
C VAL A 554 8.39 -2.15 -40.15
N SER A 555 8.04 -2.70 -38.99
CA SER A 555 8.99 -3.16 -37.96
C SER A 555 9.62 -4.54 -38.20
N TYR A 556 9.05 -5.40 -39.03
CA TYR A 556 9.65 -6.71 -39.33
C TYR A 556 10.58 -6.63 -40.53
N GLN A 557 11.79 -6.13 -40.30
CA GLN A 557 12.89 -6.39 -41.22
C GLN A 557 13.31 -7.87 -41.07
N PRO A 558 13.57 -8.60 -42.17
CA PRO A 558 13.90 -10.01 -42.11
C PRO A 558 15.20 -10.24 -41.35
N ILE A 559 15.23 -11.29 -40.53
CA ILE A 559 16.43 -11.73 -39.81
C ILE A 559 17.47 -12.15 -40.86
N THR A 560 18.62 -11.48 -40.85
CA THR A 560 19.71 -11.76 -41.77
C THR A 560 20.69 -12.79 -41.20
N THR A 561 21.03 -12.68 -39.90
CA THR A 561 22.05 -13.51 -39.23
C THR A 561 21.80 -13.58 -37.71
N THR A 562 22.63 -14.29 -36.93
CA THR A 562 22.60 -14.29 -35.45
C THR A 562 23.95 -13.86 -34.86
N LEU A 563 23.96 -13.41 -33.60
CA LEU A 563 25.19 -12.98 -32.90
C LEU A 563 26.28 -14.04 -32.93
N LYS A 564 25.93 -15.29 -32.65
CA LYS A 564 26.87 -16.40 -32.69
C LYS A 564 27.49 -16.57 -34.07
N ARG A 565 26.66 -16.54 -35.12
CA ARG A 565 27.10 -16.72 -36.50
C ARG A 565 28.02 -15.61 -36.99
N LYS A 566 27.75 -14.36 -36.61
CA LYS A 566 28.65 -13.23 -36.92
C LYS A 566 30.00 -13.35 -36.23
N GLN A 567 30.01 -13.77 -34.97
CA GLN A 567 31.26 -14.01 -34.25
C GLN A 567 32.06 -15.17 -34.86
N GLU A 568 31.38 -16.23 -35.30
CA GLU A 568 31.99 -17.34 -36.04
C GLU A 568 32.62 -16.87 -37.36
N GLU A 569 31.95 -15.99 -38.12
CA GLU A 569 32.49 -15.39 -39.35
C GLU A 569 33.72 -14.52 -39.09
N VAL A 570 33.66 -13.62 -38.11
CA VAL A 570 34.81 -12.78 -37.72
C VAL A 570 35.98 -13.64 -37.25
N SER A 571 35.70 -14.66 -36.43
CA SER A 571 36.70 -15.61 -35.94
C SER A 571 37.31 -16.41 -37.09
N ALA A 572 36.50 -16.88 -38.04
CA ALA A 572 36.96 -17.59 -39.23
C ALA A 572 37.87 -16.71 -40.09
N VAL A 573 37.53 -15.42 -40.28
CA VAL A 573 38.39 -14.47 -41.01
C VAL A 573 39.73 -14.27 -40.30
N ILE A 574 39.73 -14.14 -38.97
CA ILE A 574 40.95 -14.00 -38.17
C ILE A 574 41.81 -15.25 -38.28
N ILE A 575 41.22 -16.44 -38.12
CA ILE A 575 41.90 -17.73 -38.22
C ILE A 575 42.47 -17.93 -39.63
N GLN A 576 41.68 -17.65 -40.67
CA GLN A 576 42.14 -17.74 -42.06
C GLN A 576 43.29 -16.77 -42.32
N ARG A 577 43.23 -15.54 -41.78
CA ARG A 577 44.31 -14.56 -41.92
C ARG A 577 45.57 -14.99 -41.18
N ALA A 578 45.44 -15.54 -39.97
CA ALA A 578 46.54 -16.10 -39.19
C ALA A 578 47.17 -17.32 -39.88
N TYR A 579 46.34 -18.22 -40.41
CA TYR A 579 46.77 -19.41 -41.13
C TYR A 579 47.45 -19.07 -42.46
N ARG A 580 46.91 -18.12 -43.23
CA ARG A 580 47.57 -17.59 -44.44
C ARG A 580 48.92 -16.96 -44.11
N ARG A 581 49.02 -16.17 -43.03
CA ARG A 581 50.32 -15.64 -42.55
C ARG A 581 51.28 -16.75 -42.13
N HIS A 582 50.80 -17.80 -41.47
CA HIS A 582 51.61 -18.95 -41.07
C HIS A 582 52.13 -19.72 -42.29
N LEU A 583 51.28 -19.99 -43.29
CA LEU A 583 51.67 -20.60 -44.57
C LEU A 583 52.71 -19.75 -45.30
N LEU A 584 52.56 -18.42 -45.30
CA LEU A 584 53.51 -17.50 -45.91
C LEU A 584 54.86 -17.51 -45.18
N LYS A 585 54.86 -17.52 -43.83
CA LYS A 585 56.08 -17.71 -43.03
C LYS A 585 56.75 -19.08 -43.30
N ARG A 586 55.97 -20.15 -43.46
CA ARG A 586 56.48 -21.50 -43.75
C ARG A 586 57.08 -21.63 -45.14
N THR A 587 56.43 -21.04 -46.15
CA THR A 587 56.93 -21.02 -47.54
C THR A 587 58.19 -20.16 -47.66
N VAL A 588 58.25 -19.00 -47.00
CA VAL A 588 59.49 -18.19 -46.91
C VAL A 588 60.61 -18.99 -46.23
N LYS A 589 60.34 -19.72 -45.13
CA LYS A 589 61.33 -20.60 -44.49
C LYS A 589 61.76 -21.78 -45.37
N GLN A 590 60.86 -22.36 -46.17
CA GLN A 590 61.23 -23.42 -47.12
C GLN A 590 62.02 -22.88 -48.32
N ALA A 591 61.67 -21.70 -48.83
CA ALA A 591 62.41 -21.04 -49.89
C ALA A 591 63.82 -20.63 -49.41
N SER A 592 63.95 -20.11 -48.18
CA SER A 592 65.27 -19.84 -47.59
C SER A 592 66.09 -21.11 -47.36
N PHE A 593 65.45 -22.21 -46.96
CA PHE A 593 66.12 -23.52 -46.83
C PHE A 593 66.57 -24.12 -48.17
N ILE A 594 65.75 -24.02 -49.23
CA ILE A 594 66.11 -24.47 -50.59
C ILE A 594 67.21 -23.58 -51.18
N TYR A 595 67.15 -22.27 -50.96
CA TYR A 595 68.20 -21.34 -51.34
C TYR A 595 69.53 -21.67 -50.64
N ASN A 596 69.52 -21.92 -49.32
CA ASN A 596 70.69 -22.35 -48.58
C ASN A 596 71.20 -23.74 -49.03
N LYS A 597 70.31 -24.68 -49.36
CA LYS A 597 70.68 -26.01 -49.88
C LYS A 597 71.31 -25.93 -51.28
N ASN A 598 70.84 -25.03 -52.14
CA ASN A 598 71.46 -24.79 -53.45
C ASN A 598 72.82 -24.07 -53.32
N LYS A 599 73.01 -23.24 -52.28
CA LYS A 599 74.31 -22.63 -51.94
C LYS A 599 75.33 -23.64 -51.41
N ILE A 600 74.89 -24.77 -50.85
CA ILE A 600 75.77 -25.86 -50.34
C ILE A 600 76.28 -26.79 -51.48
N LYS A 601 75.64 -26.79 -52.66
CA LYS A 601 76.10 -27.59 -53.84
C LYS A 601 77.07 -26.87 -54.79
N GLY A 602 77.35 -25.58 -54.57
CA GLY A 602 78.43 -24.85 -55.24
C GLY A 602 79.39 -24.32 -54.18
N GLY A 603 80.56 -24.95 -54.03
CA GLY A 603 81.49 -24.67 -52.94
C GLY A 603 81.95 -23.20 -52.88
N THR A 604 81.95 -22.59 -51.70
CA THR A 604 83.14 -22.28 -50.84
C THR A 604 82.73 -21.25 -49.79
N ASN A 605 83.15 -21.50 -48.54
CA ASN A 605 83.04 -20.74 -47.30
C ASN A 605 82.70 -19.23 -47.37
N LEU A 606 81.68 -18.81 -46.62
CA LEU A 606 81.71 -17.55 -45.86
C LEU A 606 80.81 -17.64 -44.62
N LEU A 607 81.44 -17.54 -43.44
CA LEU A 607 80.82 -17.38 -42.12
C LEU A 607 80.08 -16.03 -42.06
N VAL A 608 78.76 -16.04 -41.90
CA VAL A 608 77.99 -14.87 -41.47
C VAL A 608 76.93 -15.32 -40.46
N LYS A 609 77.00 -14.73 -39.25
CA LYS A 609 76.07 -14.85 -38.12
C LYS A 609 74.60 -14.76 -38.57
N GLU A 610 73.84 -15.83 -38.39
CA GLU A 610 72.39 -15.82 -38.30
C GLU A 610 72.00 -15.67 -36.83
N ASP A 611 71.73 -14.44 -36.40
CA ASP A 611 70.96 -14.11 -35.21
C ASP A 611 70.68 -12.61 -35.28
N MET A 612 69.56 -12.24 -35.91
CA MET A 612 68.88 -10.93 -35.91
C MET A 612 68.15 -10.75 -37.25
N LEU A 613 66.90 -11.24 -37.39
CA LEU A 613 65.90 -10.60 -38.28
C LEU A 613 64.49 -11.23 -38.30
N ILE A 614 64.15 -12.21 -37.45
CA ILE A 614 62.78 -12.79 -37.42
C ILE A 614 61.93 -12.35 -36.21
N ASP A 615 62.51 -11.65 -35.22
CA ASP A 615 61.80 -11.32 -33.96
C ASP A 615 61.05 -9.98 -33.93
N ARG A 616 60.94 -9.22 -35.03
CA ARG A 616 60.24 -7.91 -35.01
C ARG A 616 58.83 -7.85 -35.60
N ILE A 617 58.14 -8.97 -35.81
CA ILE A 617 56.75 -8.95 -36.34
C ILE A 617 55.77 -9.62 -35.37
N ASN A 618 56.08 -9.71 -34.06
CA ASN A 618 55.21 -10.41 -33.11
C ASN A 618 54.97 -9.69 -31.78
N GLU A 619 54.89 -8.36 -31.79
CA GLU A 619 54.29 -7.61 -30.70
C GLU A 619 53.06 -6.87 -31.21
N ASN A 620 51.90 -7.50 -31.00
CA ASN A 620 50.62 -6.90 -30.63
C ASN A 620 49.53 -7.97 -30.69
N SER A 621 49.56 -8.90 -29.73
CA SER A 621 48.37 -9.66 -29.35
C SER A 621 48.51 -10.05 -27.89
N ILE A 622 47.74 -9.36 -27.03
CA ILE A 622 47.58 -9.67 -25.61
C ILE A 622 46.88 -11.03 -25.52
N THR A 623 47.56 -12.02 -24.95
CA THR A 623 46.98 -13.34 -24.61
C THR A 623 46.45 -13.31 -23.19
N GLU A 624 45.13 -13.22 -23.02
CA GLU A 624 44.47 -13.62 -21.78
C GLU A 624 44.38 -15.16 -21.74
N LYS A 625 44.88 -15.72 -20.64
CA LYS A 625 44.78 -17.14 -20.30
C LYS A 625 43.36 -17.43 -19.78
N THR A 626 42.73 -18.47 -20.29
CA THR A 626 41.60 -19.15 -19.64
C THR A 626 41.95 -20.62 -19.47
N ASP A 627 42.06 -21.04 -18.21
CA ASP A 627 42.19 -22.44 -17.81
C ASP A 627 40.87 -23.18 -18.08
N LEU A 628 40.97 -24.30 -18.80
CA LEU A 628 39.88 -25.26 -18.98
C LEU A 628 39.78 -26.14 -17.74
N THR A 629 38.55 -26.30 -17.22
CA THR A 629 38.15 -27.55 -16.56
C THR A 629 36.99 -28.13 -17.35
N MET A 630 37.18 -29.35 -17.86
CA MET A 630 36.19 -30.10 -18.63
C MET A 630 35.15 -30.72 -17.70
N SER A 631 33.88 -30.72 -18.11
CA SER A 631 32.97 -31.81 -17.77
C SER A 631 31.95 -32.02 -18.89
N THR A 632 31.89 -33.26 -19.33
CA THR A 632 31.10 -33.84 -20.43
C THR A 632 29.65 -34.12 -20.04
N ALA A 633 28.70 -33.80 -20.93
CA ALA A 633 27.61 -34.69 -21.33
C ALA A 633 26.95 -34.16 -22.61
N ALA A 634 26.77 -35.03 -23.60
CA ALA A 634 26.22 -34.76 -24.92
C ALA A 634 24.80 -35.30 -25.05
N CYS A 635 23.89 -34.56 -25.71
CA CYS A 635 23.14 -34.95 -26.92
C CYS A 635 21.96 -33.98 -27.19
N PRO A 636 21.67 -33.64 -28.46
CA PRO A 636 20.57 -32.73 -28.84
C PRO A 636 19.31 -33.49 -29.33
N PRO A 637 18.10 -32.90 -29.28
CA PRO A 637 17.01 -33.29 -30.16
C PRO A 637 17.06 -32.52 -31.48
N SER A 638 16.77 -33.25 -32.57
CA SER A 638 16.74 -32.82 -33.95
C SER A 638 15.66 -31.78 -34.24
N TYR A 639 16.01 -30.76 -35.01
CA TYR A 639 15.07 -29.86 -35.67
C TYR A 639 14.66 -30.43 -37.01
N ASP A 640 13.36 -30.70 -37.16
CA ASP A 640 12.70 -30.93 -38.44
C ASP A 640 11.60 -29.87 -38.61
N ARG A 641 11.46 -29.36 -39.84
CA ARG A 641 10.51 -28.32 -40.32
C ARG A 641 10.95 -26.86 -40.25
N VAL A 642 11.78 -26.45 -41.21
CA VAL A 642 11.52 -25.22 -41.97
C VAL A 642 11.83 -25.49 -43.43
N THR A 643 10.81 -25.89 -44.19
CA THR A 643 10.65 -25.62 -45.63
C THR A 643 9.37 -26.28 -46.12
N LYS A 644 8.30 -25.49 -46.27
CA LYS A 644 7.31 -25.76 -47.32
C LYS A 644 6.97 -24.44 -48.02
N PRO A 645 7.10 -24.37 -49.35
CA PRO A 645 6.68 -23.22 -50.13
C PRO A 645 5.16 -23.21 -50.29
N ILE A 646 4.62 -22.00 -50.39
CA ILE A 646 3.23 -21.71 -50.73
C ILE A 646 2.94 -22.26 -52.13
N VAL A 647 1.93 -23.13 -52.24
CA VAL A 647 1.32 -23.51 -53.52
C VAL A 647 -0.19 -23.31 -53.37
N GLU A 648 -0.70 -22.32 -54.09
CA GLU A 648 -2.13 -22.17 -54.37
C GLU A 648 -2.62 -23.36 -55.21
N LYS A 649 -3.72 -23.98 -54.79
CA LYS A 649 -4.71 -24.63 -55.67
C LYS A 649 -5.95 -25.00 -54.85
N HIS A 650 -7.05 -24.30 -55.11
CA HIS A 650 -8.39 -24.72 -54.72
C HIS A 650 -9.20 -24.95 -56.01
N GLU A 651 -9.63 -26.19 -56.23
CA GLU A 651 -10.79 -26.54 -57.05
C GLU A 651 -11.51 -27.71 -56.37
N GLN A 652 -12.82 -27.53 -56.13
CA GLN A 652 -13.95 -28.48 -56.24
C GLN A 652 -13.79 -29.92 -55.72
N GLU A 653 -14.77 -30.60 -55.12
CA GLU A 653 -16.16 -30.39 -54.71
C GLU A 653 -16.58 -31.74 -54.07
N GLY A 654 -17.58 -31.73 -53.17
CA GLY A 654 -18.52 -32.87 -53.05
C GLY A 654 -18.54 -33.66 -51.73
N LYS A 655 -19.64 -33.45 -50.97
CA LYS A 655 -20.60 -34.47 -50.44
C LYS A 655 -20.06 -35.57 -49.48
N ASP A 656 -20.69 -35.95 -48.37
CA ASP A 656 -22.11 -35.99 -47.99
C ASP A 656 -22.30 -36.18 -46.46
N GLU A 657 -23.44 -35.65 -45.99
CA GLU A 657 -24.40 -36.16 -44.98
C GLU A 657 -24.07 -36.56 -43.52
N LYS A 658 -24.81 -35.88 -42.60
CA LYS A 658 -25.63 -36.39 -41.45
C LYS A 658 -24.88 -36.88 -40.18
N ALA A 659 -25.34 -36.66 -38.94
CA ALA A 659 -26.62 -36.14 -38.40
C ALA A 659 -26.51 -35.71 -36.91
N LYS A 660 -27.31 -34.68 -36.58
CA LYS A 660 -28.10 -34.36 -35.36
C LYS A 660 -27.80 -35.04 -34.00
N GLY A 661 -27.88 -34.21 -32.95
CA GLY A 661 -28.36 -34.63 -31.63
C GLY A 661 -28.41 -33.54 -30.55
N LYS A 662 -29.57 -32.86 -30.43
CA LYS A 662 -30.13 -32.06 -29.33
C LYS A 662 -29.37 -30.85 -28.77
#